data_AF-A0A5B9W325-F1
#
_entry.id   AF-A0A5B9W325-F1
#
_cell.length_a   1.000
_cell.length_b   1.000
_cell.length_c   1.000
_cell.angle_alpha   90.00
_cell.angle_beta   90.00
_cell.angle_gamma   90.00
#
_symmetry.space_group_name_H-M   'P 1'
#
loop_
_entity.id
_entity.type
_entity.pdbx_description
1 polymer ?
#
loop_
_entity_poly.entity_id
_entity_poly.type
_entity_poly.pdbx_seq_one_letter_code
_entity_poly.pdbx_strand_id
1 'polypeptide(L)'
;MTTAEPPRDPAEAPPFPSLEAMRAEHAGLLEALPPDGLDDAQVRKVNDFLARGAALGRLLDAPADRQVAQGLLNYWTATLYAESRLTRGGKHTPRPQVPSALLAAFDTATAAEVAGRAERAVEAMAPDVREAARRVLLRLVRLDAEGGRYAAGPARRDSLGEDDATRRAIDILAEAGAVRVGKGATDREDAISLSSEALTRQWATLARWLEGRRAFREAARFWAQSGRDRSALLGRPLLPEALAYNDRDALEDEFIRASTSDVVREGRIQNVAIAALATCLALAVGMASLAWKKSGAASRAAAEAVVAREAADEDSRKARESESKALAASRIAQERYEAALKEKQEAEAARAETLKLAETLLRERERSGQLARQLKDSQERLRAAFSESSRSWEAQAAKLRSLAGVAGNKQMKELLNGFVEKIGTAHDRQDSQVQDELRGLEQSLTQKSHLTEISPELWSKYEELSRTIRRQEEDVRPYRSRARPLRPGVSLGLEGSQSGGSLCCAVKGKDGEVSLLTLGFVLDGAGDRVIQPMAFDGGGPEDAVARLSRPADAAPGTAPDKRSVALAGILPGVEVQNVVPGLGPIVGVADEVGPGTAVVLVGRGSGMKRGKVLAIESDFIRIERISSVGDAGGPVLTQDGRLIGLLWGGSEDASLVVPIGPLLEKLEVELLPPPAQPGGAGATPARGGGPGGPPPG
;
A
#
# COMPACT_ATOMS: atom_id res chain seq x y z
N MET A 1 26.24 -32.63 -47.11
CA MET A 1 25.04 -32.86 -46.30
C MET A 1 25.22 -32.10 -45.01
N THR A 2 24.70 -30.88 -44.94
CA THR A 2 24.78 -30.01 -43.75
C THR A 2 23.72 -30.50 -42.77
N THR A 3 24.13 -30.96 -41.59
CA THR A 3 23.24 -31.41 -40.52
C THR A 3 22.34 -30.25 -40.09
N ALA A 4 21.04 -30.37 -40.36
CA ALA A 4 20.05 -29.37 -39.97
C ALA A 4 19.89 -29.37 -38.43
N GLU A 5 20.04 -28.20 -37.82
CA GLU A 5 19.79 -27.96 -36.40
C GLU A 5 18.28 -28.18 -36.11
N PRO A 6 17.91 -28.94 -35.07
CA PRO A 6 16.51 -29.23 -34.75
C PRO A 6 15.73 -27.96 -34.38
N PRO A 7 14.41 -27.92 -34.60
CA PRO A 7 13.57 -26.79 -34.21
C PRO A 7 13.67 -26.53 -32.70
N ARG A 8 13.92 -25.28 -32.31
CA ARG A 8 14.01 -24.87 -30.90
C ARG A 8 12.66 -24.98 -30.21
N ASP A 9 12.66 -25.35 -28.93
CA ASP A 9 11.47 -25.36 -28.09
C ASP A 9 10.90 -23.92 -28.00
N PRO A 10 9.60 -23.70 -28.27
CA PRO A 10 8.94 -22.41 -28.08
C PRO A 10 9.13 -21.81 -26.68
N ALA A 11 9.32 -22.64 -25.65
CA ALA A 11 9.56 -22.17 -24.28
C ALA A 11 10.94 -21.51 -24.09
N GLU A 12 11.92 -21.86 -24.91
CA GLU A 12 13.31 -21.37 -24.83
C GLU A 12 13.60 -20.22 -25.81
N ALA A 13 12.70 -19.96 -26.78
CA ALA A 13 12.89 -18.88 -27.74
C ALA A 13 12.76 -17.50 -27.07
N PRO A 14 13.64 -16.53 -27.41
CA PRO A 14 13.50 -15.17 -26.94
C PRO A 14 12.20 -14.56 -27.51
N PRO A 15 11.32 -13.99 -26.67
CA PRO A 15 10.08 -13.40 -27.15
C PRO A 15 10.37 -12.26 -28.12
N PHE A 16 9.45 -11.97 -29.04
CA PHE A 16 9.47 -10.66 -29.68
C PHE A 16 9.42 -9.56 -28.61
N PRO A 17 10.11 -8.42 -28.82
CA PRO A 17 10.11 -7.34 -27.84
C PRO A 17 8.74 -6.64 -27.75
N SER A 18 7.91 -6.74 -28.81
CA SER A 18 6.57 -6.15 -28.89
C SER A 18 5.68 -6.81 -29.94
N LEU A 19 4.38 -6.48 -29.90
CA LEU A 19 3.41 -6.85 -30.94
C LEU A 19 3.73 -6.18 -32.29
N GLU A 20 4.21 -4.94 -32.28
CA GLU A 20 4.63 -4.21 -33.49
C GLU A 20 5.82 -4.89 -34.15
N ALA A 21 6.82 -5.33 -33.38
CA ALA A 21 7.96 -6.07 -33.91
C ALA A 21 7.51 -7.40 -34.54
N MET A 22 6.55 -8.08 -33.91
CA MET A 22 5.92 -9.27 -34.49
C MET A 22 5.14 -8.94 -35.78
N ARG A 23 4.40 -7.82 -35.84
CA ARG A 23 3.69 -7.38 -37.06
C ARG A 23 4.67 -7.04 -38.20
N ALA A 24 5.77 -6.35 -37.88
CA ALA A 24 6.79 -6.01 -38.86
C ALA A 24 7.48 -7.26 -39.43
N GLU A 25 7.84 -8.22 -38.58
CA GLU A 25 8.40 -9.50 -39.02
C GLU A 25 7.38 -10.29 -39.86
N HIS A 26 6.10 -10.29 -39.47
CA HIS A 26 5.03 -10.90 -40.26
C HIS A 26 4.91 -10.26 -41.66
N ALA A 27 4.94 -8.93 -41.76
CA ALA A 27 4.91 -8.23 -43.03
C ALA A 27 6.12 -8.58 -43.91
N GLY A 28 7.33 -8.60 -43.34
CA GLY A 28 8.53 -9.01 -44.06
C GLY A 28 8.48 -10.47 -44.54
N LEU A 29 7.88 -11.36 -43.75
CA LEU A 29 7.64 -12.75 -44.18
C LEU A 29 6.63 -12.83 -45.33
N LEU A 30 5.57 -12.01 -45.32
CA LEU A 30 4.61 -11.96 -46.43
C LEU A 30 5.23 -11.44 -47.73
N GLU A 31 6.05 -10.38 -47.66
CA GLU A 31 6.74 -9.84 -48.84
C GLU A 31 7.75 -10.83 -49.43
N ALA A 32 8.35 -11.65 -48.59
CA ALA A 32 9.30 -12.67 -49.00
C ALA A 32 8.64 -13.97 -49.52
N LEU A 33 7.31 -14.07 -49.58
CA LEU A 33 6.61 -15.27 -50.04
C LEU A 33 6.80 -15.49 -51.56
N PRO A 34 7.25 -16.67 -52.00
CA PRO A 34 7.31 -17.01 -53.42
C PRO A 34 5.90 -17.29 -53.95
N PRO A 35 5.66 -17.08 -55.26
CA PRO A 35 4.41 -17.48 -55.89
C PRO A 35 4.18 -19.00 -55.89
N ASP A 36 5.27 -19.79 -55.80
CA ASP A 36 5.25 -21.24 -55.94
C ASP A 36 5.23 -22.01 -54.59
N GLY A 37 4.91 -21.32 -53.49
CA GLY A 37 4.86 -21.89 -52.14
C GLY A 37 6.15 -21.70 -51.34
N LEU A 38 6.16 -22.18 -50.08
CA LEU A 38 7.27 -21.99 -49.13
C LEU A 38 8.42 -22.96 -49.38
N ASP A 39 9.65 -22.45 -49.50
CA ASP A 39 10.87 -23.27 -49.48
C ASP A 39 11.32 -23.63 -48.05
N ASP A 40 12.29 -24.55 -47.92
CA ASP A 40 12.80 -25.00 -46.61
C ASP A 40 13.39 -23.87 -45.76
N ALA A 41 13.96 -22.83 -46.39
CA ALA A 41 14.52 -21.70 -45.67
C ALA A 41 13.42 -20.81 -45.09
N GLN A 42 12.34 -20.62 -45.84
CA GLN A 42 11.17 -19.86 -45.40
C GLN A 42 10.39 -20.62 -44.34
N VAL A 43 10.23 -21.95 -44.46
CA VAL A 43 9.66 -22.78 -43.41
C VAL A 43 10.42 -22.62 -42.08
N ARG A 44 11.76 -22.56 -42.11
CA ARG A 44 12.56 -22.28 -40.91
C ARG A 44 12.28 -20.90 -40.32
N LYS A 45 12.19 -19.86 -41.15
CA LYS A 45 11.85 -18.50 -40.69
C LYS A 45 10.45 -18.42 -40.08
N VAL A 46 9.47 -19.09 -40.69
CA VAL A 46 8.10 -19.15 -40.16
C VAL A 46 8.07 -19.90 -38.82
N ASN A 47 8.82 -20.98 -38.67
CA ASN A 47 8.92 -21.69 -37.39
C ASN A 47 9.58 -20.84 -36.29
N ASP A 48 10.64 -20.08 -36.61
CA ASP A 48 11.24 -19.12 -35.67
C ASP A 48 10.24 -18.03 -35.26
N PHE A 49 9.51 -17.48 -36.24
CA PHE A 49 8.43 -16.54 -35.99
C PHE A 49 7.37 -17.10 -35.04
N LEU A 50 6.91 -18.34 -35.26
CA LEU A 50 5.91 -18.99 -34.40
C LEU A 50 6.43 -19.17 -32.97
N ALA A 51 7.69 -19.62 -32.80
CA ALA A 51 8.29 -19.81 -31.48
C ALA A 51 8.43 -18.49 -30.70
N ARG A 52 8.99 -17.46 -31.33
CA ARG A 52 9.18 -16.13 -30.72
C ARG A 52 7.85 -15.41 -30.47
N GLY A 53 6.87 -15.62 -31.35
CA GLY A 53 5.51 -15.11 -31.21
C GLY A 53 4.73 -15.79 -30.09
N ALA A 54 4.84 -17.10 -29.93
CA ALA A 54 4.27 -17.80 -28.78
C ALA A 54 4.89 -17.29 -27.46
N ALA A 55 6.21 -17.14 -27.42
CA ALA A 55 6.94 -16.62 -26.25
C ALA A 55 6.55 -15.18 -25.89
N LEU A 56 6.18 -14.33 -26.86
CA LEU A 56 5.69 -12.96 -26.64
C LEU A 56 4.45 -12.93 -25.73
N GLY A 57 3.68 -14.02 -25.65
CA GLY A 57 2.56 -14.16 -24.73
C GLY A 57 2.90 -13.91 -23.25
N ARG A 58 4.17 -14.10 -22.84
CA ARG A 58 4.65 -13.76 -21.49
C ARG A 58 4.59 -12.26 -21.19
N LEU A 59 4.70 -11.42 -22.22
CA LEU A 59 4.78 -9.97 -22.11
C LEU A 59 3.45 -9.25 -22.38
N LEU A 60 2.50 -9.90 -23.05
CA LEU A 60 1.22 -9.31 -23.43
C LEU A 60 0.16 -9.57 -22.35
N ASP A 61 -0.18 -8.56 -21.56
CA ASP A 61 -1.28 -8.60 -20.59
C ASP A 61 -2.62 -8.13 -21.19
N ALA A 62 -2.59 -7.23 -22.17
CA ALA A 62 -3.79 -6.71 -22.80
C ALA A 62 -4.51 -7.79 -23.65
N PRO A 63 -5.80 -8.08 -23.40
CA PRO A 63 -6.55 -9.10 -24.15
C PRO A 63 -6.60 -8.83 -25.66
N ALA A 64 -6.73 -7.56 -26.07
CA ALA A 64 -6.76 -7.16 -27.48
C ALA A 64 -5.45 -7.48 -28.20
N ASP A 65 -4.31 -7.17 -27.57
CA ASP A 65 -2.99 -7.43 -28.14
C ASP A 65 -2.71 -8.93 -28.24
N ARG A 66 -3.09 -9.70 -27.20
CA ARG A 66 -3.03 -11.16 -27.24
C ARG A 66 -3.87 -11.73 -28.38
N GLN A 67 -5.07 -11.19 -28.61
CA GLN A 67 -5.92 -11.64 -29.71
C GLN A 67 -5.29 -11.38 -31.07
N VAL A 68 -4.69 -10.19 -31.29
CA VAL A 68 -3.97 -9.89 -32.53
C VAL A 68 -2.77 -10.83 -32.72
N ALA A 69 -1.92 -10.97 -31.69
CA ALA A 69 -0.75 -11.83 -31.75
C ALA A 69 -1.14 -13.28 -32.08
N GLN A 70 -2.19 -13.79 -31.42
CA GLN A 70 -2.71 -15.14 -31.70
C GLN A 70 -3.26 -15.26 -33.13
N GLY A 71 -3.89 -14.22 -33.66
CA GLY A 71 -4.32 -14.18 -35.07
C GLY A 71 -3.16 -14.35 -36.06
N LEU A 72 -2.03 -13.66 -35.82
CA LEU A 72 -0.82 -13.79 -36.64
C LEU A 72 -0.20 -15.20 -36.55
N LEU A 73 -0.19 -15.79 -35.36
CA LEU A 73 0.28 -17.18 -35.16
C LEU A 73 -0.61 -18.18 -35.88
N ASN A 74 -1.93 -18.00 -35.80
CA ASN A 74 -2.92 -18.86 -36.45
C ASN A 74 -2.78 -18.80 -37.98
N TYR A 75 -2.55 -17.61 -38.55
CA TYR A 75 -2.31 -17.43 -39.98
C TYR A 75 -1.16 -18.31 -40.47
N TRP A 76 0.04 -18.16 -39.87
CA TRP A 76 1.21 -18.90 -40.30
C TRP A 76 1.11 -20.40 -40.03
N THR A 77 0.45 -20.79 -38.95
CA THR A 77 0.12 -22.20 -38.68
C THR A 77 -0.75 -22.80 -39.79
N ALA A 78 -1.77 -22.06 -40.24
CA ALA A 78 -2.62 -22.48 -41.34
C ALA A 78 -1.86 -22.54 -42.67
N THR A 79 -0.98 -21.57 -42.95
CA THR A 79 -0.12 -21.55 -44.14
C THR A 79 0.80 -22.78 -44.19
N LEU A 80 1.51 -23.10 -43.11
CA LEU A 80 2.35 -24.30 -43.04
C LEU A 80 1.54 -25.58 -43.24
N TYR A 81 0.31 -25.63 -42.70
CA TYR A 81 -0.56 -26.78 -42.86
C TYR A 81 -1.04 -26.95 -44.30
N ALA A 82 -1.37 -25.87 -45.00
CA ALA A 82 -1.78 -25.87 -46.40
C ALA A 82 -0.62 -26.35 -47.31
N GLU A 83 0.58 -25.82 -47.13
CA GLU A 83 1.77 -26.21 -47.89
C GLU A 83 2.17 -27.69 -47.69
N SER A 84 2.03 -28.19 -46.46
CA SER A 84 2.28 -29.61 -46.16
C SER A 84 1.31 -30.57 -46.85
N ARG A 85 0.14 -30.09 -47.30
CA ARG A 85 -0.82 -30.89 -48.06
C ARG A 85 -0.51 -30.89 -49.56
N LEU A 86 -0.05 -29.77 -50.11
CA LEU A 86 0.23 -29.61 -51.55
C LEU A 86 1.49 -30.38 -51.99
N THR A 87 2.51 -30.42 -51.12
CA THR A 87 3.77 -31.15 -51.37
C THR A 87 3.64 -32.68 -51.28
N ARG A 88 2.47 -33.21 -50.89
CA ARG A 88 2.24 -34.63 -50.56
C ARG A 88 1.98 -35.56 -51.76
N GLY A 89 2.24 -35.09 -52.98
CA GLY A 89 2.05 -35.86 -54.22
C GLY A 89 3.02 -37.03 -54.45
N GLY A 90 4.05 -37.23 -53.61
CA GLY A 90 5.01 -38.33 -53.80
C GLY A 90 5.74 -38.77 -52.53
N LYS A 91 5.48 -40.01 -52.11
CA LYS A 91 6.15 -40.80 -51.04
C LYS A 91 6.09 -40.23 -49.61
N HIS A 92 5.81 -41.12 -48.65
CA HIS A 92 5.64 -40.85 -47.21
C HIS A 92 6.85 -40.17 -46.56
N THR A 93 6.91 -38.84 -46.58
CA THR A 93 7.73 -38.07 -45.64
C THR A 93 6.96 -37.82 -44.34
N PRO A 94 7.64 -37.85 -43.17
CA PRO A 94 7.03 -37.59 -41.86
C PRO A 94 6.36 -36.23 -41.82
N ARG A 95 5.21 -36.13 -41.12
CA ARG A 95 4.47 -34.87 -40.96
C ARG A 95 5.40 -33.86 -40.27
N PRO A 96 5.68 -32.68 -40.87
CA PRO A 96 6.47 -31.65 -40.19
C PRO A 96 5.77 -31.32 -38.87
N GLN A 97 6.51 -31.41 -37.76
CA GLN A 97 6.01 -31.03 -36.45
C GLN A 97 5.83 -29.51 -36.46
N VAL A 98 4.58 -29.05 -36.52
CA VAL A 98 4.27 -27.64 -36.37
C VAL A 98 4.38 -27.32 -34.88
N PRO A 99 5.23 -26.36 -34.46
CA PRO A 99 5.34 -25.96 -33.06
C PRO A 99 3.99 -25.52 -32.51
N SER A 100 3.79 -25.66 -31.19
CA SER A 100 2.61 -25.10 -30.53
C SER A 100 2.57 -23.58 -30.74
N ALA A 101 1.57 -23.12 -31.49
CA ALA A 101 1.39 -21.71 -31.86
C ALA A 101 0.50 -20.95 -30.86
N LEU A 102 0.30 -21.49 -29.66
CA LEU A 102 -0.46 -20.83 -28.60
C LEU A 102 0.44 -19.86 -27.84
N LEU A 103 -0.05 -18.65 -27.61
CA LEU A 103 0.63 -17.69 -26.75
C LEU A 103 0.88 -18.27 -25.36
N ALA A 104 2.10 -18.11 -24.86
CA ALA A 104 2.43 -18.38 -23.47
C ALA A 104 1.53 -17.56 -22.53
N ALA A 105 1.27 -18.08 -21.33
CA ALA A 105 0.57 -17.34 -20.29
C ALA A 105 1.34 -16.05 -19.95
N PHE A 106 0.60 -14.98 -19.65
CA PHE A 106 1.21 -13.73 -19.18
C PHE A 106 2.00 -14.00 -17.89
N ASP A 107 3.24 -13.52 -17.84
CA ASP A 107 4.11 -13.69 -16.70
C ASP A 107 4.28 -12.38 -15.93
N THR A 108 3.63 -12.31 -14.77
CA THR A 108 3.73 -11.17 -13.86
C THR A 108 5.14 -10.93 -13.34
N ALA A 109 5.99 -11.97 -13.25
CA ALA A 109 7.36 -11.82 -12.75
C ALA A 109 8.23 -11.07 -13.76
N THR A 110 8.06 -11.34 -15.06
CA THR A 110 8.76 -10.62 -16.12
C THR A 110 8.41 -9.12 -16.13
N ALA A 111 7.13 -8.76 -15.93
CA ALA A 111 6.72 -7.36 -15.82
C ALA A 111 7.33 -6.67 -14.58
N ALA A 112 7.41 -7.38 -13.45
CA ALA A 112 8.03 -6.87 -12.23
C ALA A 112 9.55 -6.67 -12.38
N GLU A 113 10.23 -7.54 -13.14
CA GLU A 113 11.65 -7.39 -13.44
C GLU A 113 11.92 -6.15 -14.30
N VAL A 114 11.10 -5.92 -15.34
CA VAL A 114 11.15 -4.70 -16.16
C VAL A 114 10.90 -3.47 -15.30
N ALA A 115 9.89 -3.48 -14.44
CA ALA A 115 9.61 -2.40 -13.50
C ALA A 115 10.83 -2.11 -12.59
N GLY A 116 11.48 -3.16 -12.06
CA GLY A 116 12.67 -3.01 -11.24
C GLY A 116 13.88 -2.43 -11.98
N ARG A 117 14.07 -2.78 -13.26
CA ARG A 117 15.12 -2.16 -14.11
C ARG A 117 14.80 -0.71 -14.41
N ALA A 118 13.54 -0.40 -14.72
CA ALA A 118 13.07 0.95 -15.01
C ALA A 118 13.21 1.88 -13.79
N GLU A 119 12.90 1.38 -12.59
CA GLU A 119 13.07 2.10 -11.33
C GLU A 119 14.52 2.54 -11.13
N ARG A 120 15.48 1.59 -11.20
CA ARG A 120 16.92 1.90 -11.08
C ARG A 120 17.40 2.86 -12.15
N ALA A 121 16.91 2.70 -13.38
CA ALA A 121 17.27 3.59 -14.49
C ALA A 121 16.82 5.03 -14.23
N VAL A 122 15.57 5.24 -13.79
CA VAL A 122 15.03 6.58 -13.47
C VAL A 122 15.72 7.20 -12.26
N GLU A 123 16.04 6.41 -11.24
CA GLU A 123 16.77 6.89 -10.05
C GLU A 123 18.20 7.35 -10.39
N ALA A 124 18.86 6.68 -11.35
CA ALA A 124 20.18 7.07 -11.82
C ALA A 124 20.21 8.29 -12.76
N MET A 125 19.05 8.74 -13.28
CA MET A 125 18.97 9.90 -14.18
C MET A 125 19.31 11.22 -13.47
N ALA A 126 19.96 12.12 -14.20
CA ALA A 126 20.09 13.53 -13.82
C ALA A 126 18.72 14.20 -13.66
N PRO A 127 18.58 15.25 -12.81
CA PRO A 127 17.27 15.83 -12.48
C PRO A 127 16.45 16.31 -13.68
N ASP A 128 17.08 16.91 -14.67
CA ASP A 128 16.45 17.39 -15.91
C ASP A 128 15.93 16.24 -16.79
N VAL A 129 16.73 15.17 -16.94
CA VAL A 129 16.37 13.96 -17.68
C VAL A 129 15.28 13.18 -16.96
N ARG A 130 15.32 13.13 -15.63
CA ARG A 130 14.29 12.48 -14.81
C ARG A 130 12.93 13.17 -14.98
N GLU A 131 12.90 14.49 -14.97
CA GLU A 131 11.66 15.24 -15.21
C GLU A 131 11.16 15.04 -16.65
N ALA A 132 12.06 14.95 -17.63
CA ALA A 132 11.70 14.59 -19.00
C ALA A 132 11.10 13.17 -19.09
N ALA A 133 11.70 12.19 -18.41
CA ALA A 133 11.18 10.82 -18.32
C ALA A 133 9.77 10.78 -17.71
N ARG A 134 9.56 11.52 -16.62
CA ARG A 134 8.25 11.69 -15.99
C ARG A 134 7.22 12.24 -16.98
N ARG A 135 7.53 13.32 -17.70
CA ARG A 135 6.64 13.89 -18.72
C ARG A 135 6.33 12.92 -19.85
N VAL A 136 7.34 12.18 -20.33
CA VAL A 136 7.19 11.14 -21.35
C VAL A 136 6.20 10.08 -20.87
N LEU A 137 6.44 9.49 -19.71
CA LEU A 137 5.64 8.38 -19.20
C LEU A 137 4.19 8.79 -18.90
N LEU A 138 3.98 10.00 -18.37
CA LEU A 138 2.63 10.55 -18.18
C LEU A 138 1.90 10.85 -19.49
N ARG A 139 2.61 11.07 -20.61
CA ARG A 139 2.00 11.20 -21.95
C ARG A 139 1.65 9.85 -22.59
N LEU A 140 2.34 8.78 -22.19
CA LEU A 140 2.08 7.42 -22.69
C LEU A 140 0.90 6.73 -22.00
N VAL A 141 0.37 7.32 -20.93
CA VAL A 141 -0.76 6.78 -20.17
C VAL A 141 -1.87 7.82 -20.13
N ARG A 142 -3.07 7.43 -20.56
CA ARG A 142 -4.25 8.27 -20.53
C ARG A 142 -5.16 7.83 -19.39
N LEU A 143 -5.63 8.80 -18.62
CA LEU A 143 -6.68 8.56 -17.63
C LEU A 143 -8.04 8.67 -18.33
N ASP A 144 -8.90 7.65 -18.17
CA ASP A 144 -10.24 7.65 -18.76
C ASP A 144 -11.11 8.83 -18.28
N ALA A 145 -12.19 9.10 -19.02
CA ALA A 145 -13.07 10.23 -18.73
C ALA A 145 -13.73 10.14 -17.34
N GLU A 146 -13.84 8.95 -16.76
CA GLU A 146 -14.39 8.73 -15.42
C GLU A 146 -13.31 8.84 -14.33
N GLY A 147 -12.02 8.79 -14.66
CA GLY A 147 -10.90 8.88 -13.72
C GLY A 147 -10.57 7.55 -13.02
N GLY A 148 -11.17 6.44 -13.46
CA GLY A 148 -11.09 5.15 -12.80
C GLY A 148 -10.05 4.20 -13.40
N ARG A 149 -9.63 4.40 -14.65
CA ARG A 149 -8.69 3.49 -15.33
C ARG A 149 -7.61 4.23 -16.11
N TYR A 150 -6.40 3.67 -16.03
CA TYR A 150 -5.27 4.06 -16.86
C TYR A 150 -5.25 3.18 -18.10
N ALA A 151 -5.12 3.80 -19.27
CA ALA A 151 -4.92 3.11 -20.54
C ALA A 151 -3.57 3.55 -21.11
N ALA A 152 -2.66 2.59 -21.33
CA ALA A 152 -1.43 2.86 -22.05
C ALA A 152 -1.74 3.07 -23.55
N GLY A 153 -1.10 4.05 -24.17
CA GLY A 153 -1.27 4.35 -25.59
C GLY A 153 0.03 4.83 -26.24
N PRO A 154 0.21 4.58 -27.54
CA PRO A 154 1.37 5.09 -28.26
C PRO A 154 1.29 6.61 -28.42
N ALA A 155 2.44 7.27 -28.33
CA ALA A 155 2.61 8.69 -28.63
C ALA A 155 3.73 8.88 -29.66
N ARG A 156 3.60 9.87 -30.54
CA ARG A 156 4.68 10.21 -31.48
C ARG A 156 5.85 10.86 -30.75
N ARG A 157 7.09 10.56 -31.14
CA ARG A 157 8.30 11.13 -30.52
C ARG A 157 8.27 12.66 -30.52
N ASP A 158 7.86 13.30 -31.61
CA ASP A 158 7.72 14.77 -31.70
C ASP A 158 6.75 15.36 -30.67
N SER A 159 5.65 14.67 -30.37
CA SER A 159 4.67 15.08 -29.36
C SER A 159 5.16 14.96 -27.91
N LEU A 160 6.22 14.19 -27.69
CA LEU A 160 6.83 13.99 -26.37
C LEU A 160 7.86 15.07 -26.01
N GLY A 161 8.34 15.83 -26.99
CA GLY A 161 9.34 16.89 -26.84
C GLY A 161 10.62 16.61 -27.65
N GLU A 162 11.20 17.67 -28.23
CA GLU A 162 12.39 17.56 -29.09
C GLU A 162 13.71 17.83 -28.34
N ASP A 163 13.65 18.21 -27.06
CA ASP A 163 14.83 18.54 -26.26
C ASP A 163 15.72 17.32 -25.99
N ASP A 164 17.00 17.57 -25.75
CA ASP A 164 18.00 16.51 -25.55
C ASP A 164 17.72 15.67 -24.29
N ALA A 165 17.08 16.24 -23.27
CA ALA A 165 16.73 15.51 -22.06
C ALA A 165 15.60 14.50 -22.33
N THR A 166 14.59 14.88 -23.11
CA THR A 166 13.54 13.97 -23.60
C THR A 166 14.12 12.83 -24.44
N ARG A 167 15.03 13.13 -25.38
CA ARG A 167 15.66 12.08 -26.19
C ARG A 167 16.44 11.08 -25.33
N ARG A 168 17.30 11.57 -24.43
CA ARG A 168 18.03 10.71 -23.47
C ARG A 168 17.09 9.90 -22.58
N ALA A 169 16.00 10.50 -22.09
CA ALA A 169 15.03 9.80 -21.27
C ALA A 169 14.37 8.64 -22.01
N ILE A 170 13.94 8.85 -23.25
CA ILE A 170 13.36 7.79 -24.09
C ILE A 170 14.38 6.66 -24.31
N ASP A 171 15.63 7.00 -24.63
CA ASP A 171 16.67 6.00 -24.90
C ASP A 171 16.98 5.15 -23.65
N ILE A 172 17.12 5.77 -22.47
CA ILE A 172 17.34 5.06 -21.20
C ILE A 172 16.14 4.18 -20.83
N LEU A 173 14.91 4.70 -20.99
CA LEU A 173 13.70 3.93 -20.71
C LEU A 173 13.54 2.75 -21.69
N ALA A 174 13.97 2.91 -22.94
CA ALA A 174 13.96 1.86 -23.94
C ALA A 174 15.00 0.78 -23.63
N GLU A 175 16.21 1.17 -23.21
CA GLU A 175 17.25 0.25 -22.75
C GLU A 175 16.83 -0.55 -21.51
N ALA A 176 16.11 0.09 -20.58
CA ALA A 176 15.52 -0.58 -19.42
C ALA A 176 14.34 -1.52 -19.78
N GLY A 177 13.84 -1.45 -21.03
CA GLY A 177 12.69 -2.20 -21.51
C GLY A 177 11.33 -1.66 -21.02
N ALA A 178 11.30 -0.46 -20.45
CA ALA A 178 10.08 0.17 -19.91
C ALA A 178 9.20 0.76 -21.01
N VAL A 179 9.83 1.30 -22.07
CA VAL A 179 9.15 1.82 -23.26
C VAL A 179 9.64 1.10 -24.52
N ARG A 180 8.82 1.14 -25.56
CA ARG A 180 9.08 0.61 -26.89
C ARG A 180 9.14 1.76 -27.87
N VAL A 181 10.01 1.64 -28.86
CA VAL A 181 10.16 2.59 -29.97
C VAL A 181 9.81 1.85 -31.26
N GLY A 182 8.65 2.12 -31.82
CA GLY A 182 8.25 1.68 -33.16
C GLY A 182 8.76 2.67 -34.19
N LYS A 183 9.49 2.20 -35.22
CA LYS A 183 10.06 3.08 -36.25
C LYS A 183 8.97 3.75 -37.09
N GLY A 184 9.02 5.08 -37.18
CA GLY A 184 8.24 5.86 -38.14
C GLY A 184 8.92 5.97 -39.50
N ALA A 185 8.35 6.73 -40.44
CA ALA A 185 9.03 7.03 -41.71
C ALA A 185 10.25 7.94 -41.51
N THR A 186 10.28 8.66 -40.39
CA THR A 186 11.43 9.42 -39.88
C THR A 186 11.56 9.19 -38.38
N ASP A 187 12.74 9.43 -37.80
CA ASP A 187 12.97 9.30 -36.34
C ASP A 187 12.00 10.16 -35.50
N ARG A 188 11.49 11.26 -36.07
CA ARG A 188 10.49 12.13 -35.42
C ARG A 188 9.10 11.50 -35.35
N GLU A 189 8.81 10.61 -36.29
CA GLU A 189 7.54 9.89 -36.40
C GLU A 189 7.56 8.55 -35.66
N ASP A 190 8.64 8.25 -34.93
CA ASP A 190 8.70 7.08 -34.06
C ASP A 190 7.51 7.05 -33.09
N ALA A 191 6.83 5.91 -33.03
CA ALA A 191 5.77 5.66 -32.07
C ALA A 191 6.38 5.11 -30.77
N ILE A 192 6.30 5.88 -29.70
CA ILE A 192 6.76 5.49 -28.37
C ILE A 192 5.57 4.95 -27.59
N SER A 193 5.69 3.78 -26.96
CA SER A 193 4.64 3.19 -26.13
C SER A 193 5.21 2.57 -24.86
N LEU A 194 4.39 2.36 -23.82
CA LEU A 194 4.81 1.48 -22.72
C LEU A 194 4.98 0.05 -23.22
N SER A 195 5.91 -0.70 -22.62
CA SER A 195 6.16 -2.09 -23.01
C SER A 195 5.10 -3.06 -22.49
N SER A 196 4.47 -2.76 -21.35
CA SER A 196 3.32 -3.49 -20.82
C SER A 196 2.45 -2.55 -19.99
N GLU A 197 1.12 -2.75 -20.04
CA GLU A 197 0.18 -1.98 -19.23
C GLU A 197 0.34 -2.30 -17.73
N ALA A 198 0.79 -3.52 -17.38
CA ALA A 198 1.11 -3.92 -16.02
C ALA A 198 2.14 -3.01 -15.34
N LEU A 199 2.99 -2.31 -16.09
CA LEU A 199 3.93 -1.34 -15.53
C LEU A 199 3.21 -0.19 -14.82
N THR A 200 2.00 0.20 -15.24
CA THR A 200 1.21 1.23 -14.55
C THR A 200 0.87 0.85 -13.10
N ARG A 201 0.87 -0.46 -12.79
CA ARG A 201 0.54 -1.01 -11.46
C ARG A 201 1.77 -1.48 -10.69
N GLN A 202 2.73 -2.09 -11.37
CA GLN A 202 3.87 -2.75 -10.73
C GLN A 202 5.09 -1.84 -10.56
N TRP A 203 5.17 -0.75 -11.35
CA TRP A 203 6.27 0.19 -11.26
C TRP A 203 5.94 1.32 -10.27
N ALA A 204 6.50 1.24 -9.06
CA ALA A 204 6.17 2.13 -7.95
C ALA A 204 6.28 3.63 -8.28
N THR A 205 7.38 4.04 -8.93
CA THR A 205 7.54 5.45 -9.30
C THR A 205 6.50 5.92 -10.32
N LEU A 206 6.23 5.12 -11.35
CA LEU A 206 5.19 5.45 -12.34
C LEU A 206 3.79 5.48 -11.69
N ALA A 207 3.47 4.49 -10.86
CA ALA A 207 2.19 4.43 -10.15
C ALA A 207 1.96 5.67 -9.28
N ARG A 208 2.99 6.13 -8.55
CA ARG A 208 2.93 7.36 -7.76
C ARG A 208 2.69 8.61 -8.62
N TRP A 209 3.34 8.71 -9.79
CA TRP A 209 3.11 9.83 -10.71
C TRP A 209 1.70 9.82 -11.30
N LEU A 210 1.19 8.64 -11.65
CA LEU A 210 -0.18 8.46 -12.14
C LEU A 210 -1.20 8.83 -11.06
N GLU A 211 -0.96 8.46 -9.80
CA GLU A 211 -1.82 8.85 -8.69
C GLU A 211 -1.86 10.37 -8.49
N GLY A 212 -0.72 11.06 -8.62
CA GLY A 212 -0.69 12.53 -8.62
C GLY A 212 -1.54 13.14 -9.76
N ARG A 213 -1.46 12.56 -10.97
CA ARG A 213 -2.29 12.97 -12.11
C ARG A 213 -3.79 12.77 -11.85
N ARG A 214 -4.16 11.66 -11.20
CA ARG A 214 -5.54 11.37 -10.80
C ARG A 214 -6.03 12.34 -9.73
N ALA A 215 -5.23 12.56 -8.68
CA ALA A 215 -5.54 13.51 -7.62
C ALA A 215 -5.76 14.93 -8.17
N PHE A 216 -4.99 15.34 -9.19
CA PHE A 216 -5.22 16.61 -9.89
C PHE A 216 -6.60 16.67 -10.58
N ARG A 217 -7.02 15.60 -11.27
CA ARG A 217 -8.35 15.52 -11.91
C ARG A 217 -9.47 15.57 -10.87
N GLU A 218 -9.30 14.84 -9.77
CA GLU A 218 -10.25 14.84 -8.65
C GLU A 218 -10.33 16.22 -7.99
N ALA A 219 -9.20 16.92 -7.83
CA ALA A 219 -9.19 18.30 -7.34
C ALA A 219 -9.92 19.27 -8.27
N ALA A 220 -9.72 19.16 -9.59
CA ALA A 220 -10.43 19.99 -10.57
C ALA A 220 -11.96 19.74 -10.54
N ARG A 221 -12.38 18.47 -10.40
CA ARG A 221 -13.79 18.08 -10.24
C ARG A 221 -14.38 18.58 -8.92
N PHE A 222 -13.65 18.41 -7.84
CA PHE A 222 -14.05 18.90 -6.52
C PHE A 222 -14.23 20.42 -6.54
N TRP A 223 -13.29 21.15 -7.13
CA TRP A 223 -13.40 22.60 -7.35
C TRP A 223 -14.65 22.97 -8.15
N ALA A 224 -14.96 22.24 -9.23
CA ALA A 224 -16.18 22.47 -9.99
C ALA A 224 -17.45 22.25 -9.15
N GLN A 225 -17.48 21.15 -8.39
CA GLN A 225 -18.61 20.73 -7.55
C GLN A 225 -18.81 21.64 -6.34
N SER A 226 -17.74 22.22 -5.79
CA SER A 226 -17.79 23.17 -4.68
C SER A 226 -18.23 24.58 -5.09
N GLY A 227 -18.78 24.74 -6.29
CA GLY A 227 -19.17 26.06 -6.80
C GLY A 227 -17.96 26.93 -7.17
N ARG A 228 -16.84 26.31 -7.54
CA ARG A 228 -15.56 26.95 -7.87
C ARG A 228 -14.95 27.71 -6.69
N ASP A 229 -15.02 27.12 -5.49
CA ASP A 229 -14.44 27.72 -4.29
C ASP A 229 -12.93 27.99 -4.50
N ARG A 230 -12.54 29.23 -4.20
CA ARG A 230 -11.17 29.71 -4.26
C ARG A 230 -10.24 28.90 -3.34
N SER A 231 -10.75 28.40 -2.22
CA SER A 231 -9.97 27.60 -1.26
C SER A 231 -9.49 26.25 -1.83
N ALA A 232 -10.13 25.78 -2.91
CA ALA A 232 -9.78 24.54 -3.60
C ALA A 232 -8.78 24.73 -4.75
N LEU A 233 -8.37 25.97 -5.05
CA LEU A 233 -7.40 26.25 -6.11
C LEU A 233 -5.98 25.75 -5.73
N LEU A 234 -5.19 25.42 -6.74
CA LEU A 234 -3.82 24.98 -6.54
C LEU A 234 -2.93 26.14 -6.11
N GLY A 235 -2.13 25.90 -5.07
CA GLY A 235 -1.07 26.82 -4.65
C GLY A 235 0.14 26.80 -5.59
N ARG A 236 1.05 27.76 -5.39
CA ARG A 236 2.31 27.90 -6.15
C ARG A 236 3.10 26.60 -6.38
N PRO A 237 3.28 25.70 -5.38
CA PRO A 237 4.12 24.52 -5.57
C PRO A 237 3.54 23.50 -6.56
N LEU A 238 2.21 23.41 -6.66
CA LEU A 238 1.51 22.39 -7.44
C LEU A 238 1.18 22.85 -8.87
N LEU A 239 1.23 24.17 -9.12
CA LEU A 239 0.90 24.77 -10.41
C LEU A 239 1.83 24.33 -11.57
N PRO A 240 3.17 24.29 -11.39
CA PRO A 240 4.08 23.85 -12.45
C PRO A 240 3.83 22.40 -12.87
N GLU A 241 3.46 21.55 -11.91
CA GLU A 241 3.13 20.16 -12.16
C GLU A 241 1.83 20.02 -12.96
N ALA A 242 0.78 20.74 -12.57
CA ALA A 242 -0.49 20.74 -13.29
C ALA A 242 -0.37 21.24 -14.74
N LEU A 243 0.49 22.24 -14.98
CA LEU A 243 0.78 22.77 -16.31
C LEU A 243 1.53 21.77 -17.21
N ALA A 244 2.19 20.76 -16.64
CA ALA A 244 2.95 19.76 -17.39
C ALA A 244 2.06 18.64 -17.98
N TYR A 245 0.81 18.50 -17.54
CA TYR A 245 -0.13 17.49 -18.05
C TYR A 245 -0.64 17.86 -19.44
N ASN A 246 -0.74 16.86 -20.33
CA ASN A 246 -1.09 17.07 -21.74
C ASN A 246 -2.45 16.50 -22.12
N ASP A 247 -2.98 15.58 -21.32
CA ASP A 247 -4.30 14.97 -21.48
C ASP A 247 -5.36 15.75 -20.70
N ARG A 248 -5.23 17.08 -20.66
CA ARG A 248 -6.14 17.94 -19.89
C ARG A 248 -7.50 18.05 -20.56
N ASP A 249 -8.56 17.94 -19.78
CA ASP A 249 -9.90 18.28 -20.23
C ASP A 249 -10.22 19.77 -20.05
N ALA A 250 -11.37 20.21 -20.56
CA ALA A 250 -11.78 21.61 -20.50
C ALA A 250 -11.93 22.14 -19.06
N LEU A 251 -12.29 21.27 -18.12
CA LEU A 251 -12.45 21.61 -16.72
C LEU A 251 -11.09 21.79 -16.03
N GLU A 252 -10.15 20.88 -16.29
CA GLU A 252 -8.77 20.94 -15.80
C GLU A 252 -8.05 22.20 -16.31
N ASP A 253 -8.26 22.58 -17.57
CA ASP A 253 -7.75 23.83 -18.13
C ASP A 253 -8.37 25.07 -17.45
N GLU A 254 -9.67 25.02 -17.14
CA GLU A 254 -10.33 26.09 -16.38
C GLU A 254 -9.77 26.21 -14.96
N PHE A 255 -9.58 25.07 -14.29
CA PHE A 255 -9.03 24.99 -12.95
C PHE A 255 -7.61 25.53 -12.86
N ILE A 256 -6.76 25.21 -13.84
CA ILE A 256 -5.39 25.76 -13.94
C ILE A 256 -5.43 27.27 -14.16
N ARG A 257 -6.28 27.78 -15.06
CA ARG A 257 -6.40 29.24 -15.29
C ARG A 257 -6.85 29.97 -14.03
N ALA A 258 -7.82 29.42 -13.30
CA ALA A 258 -8.29 29.98 -12.05
C ALA A 258 -7.18 29.98 -10.99
N SER A 259 -6.48 28.86 -10.82
CA SER A 259 -5.37 28.71 -9.87
C SER A 259 -4.20 29.65 -10.20
N THR A 260 -3.86 29.79 -11.48
CA THR A 260 -2.80 30.70 -11.94
C THR A 260 -3.15 32.15 -11.64
N SER A 261 -4.39 32.54 -11.90
CA SER A 261 -4.89 33.89 -11.61
C SER A 261 -4.83 34.19 -10.12
N ASP A 262 -5.11 33.18 -9.29
CA ASP A 262 -5.08 33.31 -7.85
C ASP A 262 -3.68 33.51 -7.28
N VAL A 263 -2.73 32.70 -7.74
CA VAL A 263 -1.31 32.82 -7.39
C VAL A 263 -0.74 34.20 -7.73
N VAL A 264 -1.12 34.75 -8.90
CA VAL A 264 -0.71 36.10 -9.32
C VAL A 264 -1.34 37.16 -8.40
N ARG A 265 -2.59 36.96 -7.98
CA ARG A 265 -3.31 37.88 -7.09
C ARG A 265 -2.69 37.92 -5.70
N GLU A 266 -2.35 36.77 -5.12
CA GLU A 266 -1.64 36.71 -3.84
C GLU A 266 -0.29 37.43 -3.89
N GLY A 267 0.46 37.27 -4.98
CA GLY A 267 1.72 37.98 -5.19
C GLY A 267 1.54 39.50 -5.23
N ARG A 268 0.46 40.00 -5.84
CA ARG A 268 0.15 41.45 -5.85
C ARG A 268 -0.20 41.97 -4.45
N ILE A 269 -0.99 41.23 -3.67
CA ILE A 269 -1.37 41.63 -2.31
C ILE A 269 -0.13 41.70 -1.40
N GLN A 270 0.77 40.72 -1.49
CA GLN A 270 2.04 40.73 -0.75
C GLN A 270 2.92 41.92 -1.14
N ASN A 271 3.06 42.22 -2.43
CA ASN A 271 3.85 43.35 -2.90
C ASN A 271 3.26 44.71 -2.46
N VAL A 272 1.93 44.85 -2.42
CA VAL A 272 1.26 46.06 -1.91
C VAL A 272 1.48 46.20 -0.40
N ALA A 273 1.39 45.12 0.37
CA ALA A 273 1.66 45.15 1.81
C ALA A 273 3.11 45.55 2.11
N ILE A 274 4.08 45.01 1.36
CA ILE A 274 5.50 45.38 1.48
C ILE A 274 5.72 46.85 1.12
N ALA A 275 5.11 47.34 0.04
CA ALA A 275 5.20 48.74 -0.37
C ALA A 275 4.59 49.69 0.68
N ALA A 276 3.45 49.31 1.28
CA ALA A 276 2.84 50.08 2.36
C ALA A 276 3.76 50.14 3.60
N LEU A 277 4.39 49.02 3.97
CA LEU A 277 5.34 48.95 5.09
C LEU A 277 6.58 49.81 4.84
N ALA A 278 7.13 49.78 3.63
CA ALA A 278 8.25 50.63 3.22
C ALA A 278 7.88 52.12 3.24
N THR A 279 6.64 52.46 2.87
CA THR A 279 6.14 53.84 2.93
C THR A 279 5.98 54.33 4.38
N CYS A 280 5.45 53.49 5.27
CA CYS A 280 5.39 53.79 6.70
C CYS A 280 6.78 53.99 7.31
N LEU A 281 7.76 53.18 6.91
CA LEU A 281 9.14 53.31 7.37
C LEU A 281 9.77 54.62 6.86
N ALA A 282 9.56 54.99 5.61
CA ALA A 282 10.03 56.25 5.04
C ALA A 282 9.42 57.47 5.74
N LEU A 283 8.12 57.41 6.07
CA LEU A 283 7.43 58.45 6.86
C LEU A 283 7.99 58.55 8.27
N ALA A 284 8.28 57.42 8.93
CA ALA A 284 8.90 57.41 10.26
C ALA A 284 10.30 58.07 10.24
N VAL A 285 11.11 57.77 9.22
CA VAL A 285 12.44 58.38 9.03
C VAL A 285 12.33 59.87 8.71
N GLY A 286 11.35 60.28 7.89
CA GLY A 286 11.09 61.69 7.58
C GLY A 286 10.67 62.49 8.82
N MET A 287 9.80 61.92 9.66
CA MET A 287 9.41 62.52 10.94
C MET A 287 10.59 62.61 11.92
N ALA A 288 11.47 61.61 11.95
CA ALA A 288 12.69 61.63 12.75
C ALA A 288 13.67 62.74 12.29
N SER A 289 13.80 62.95 10.97
CA SER A 289 14.63 64.02 10.39
C SER A 289 14.13 65.43 10.72
N LEU A 290 12.81 65.64 10.67
CA LEU A 290 12.16 66.90 11.04
C LEU A 290 12.29 67.21 12.54
N ALA A 291 12.24 66.18 13.40
CA ALA A 291 12.46 66.33 14.83
C ALA A 291 13.92 66.68 15.17
N TRP A 292 14.88 66.15 14.40
CA TRP A 292 16.31 66.39 14.61
C TRP A 292 16.75 67.84 14.33
N LYS A 293 16.03 68.54 13.46
CA LYS A 293 16.34 69.92 13.08
C LYS A 293 15.94 70.97 14.13
N LYS A 294 15.28 70.59 15.24
CA LYS A 294 14.60 71.54 16.13
C LYS A 294 15.05 71.56 17.60
N SER A 295 16.15 70.92 18.02
CA SER A 295 16.44 70.85 19.46
C SER A 295 17.92 70.83 19.85
N GLY A 296 18.38 71.94 20.41
CA GLY A 296 19.65 72.07 21.15
C GLY A 296 19.62 71.47 22.56
N ALA A 297 18.92 70.35 22.77
CA ALA A 297 18.90 69.60 24.02
C ALA A 297 19.86 68.38 23.98
N ALA A 298 21.02 68.55 23.36
CA ALA A 298 21.91 67.47 22.93
C ALA A 298 22.63 66.68 24.04
N SER A 299 22.53 67.08 25.31
CA SER A 299 23.27 66.40 26.40
C SER A 299 22.44 65.37 27.18
N ARG A 300 21.08 65.43 27.12
CA ARG A 300 20.22 64.43 27.78
C ARG A 300 19.84 63.27 26.85
N ALA A 301 19.66 63.55 25.56
CA ALA A 301 19.38 62.52 24.55
C ALA A 301 20.57 61.58 24.29
N ALA A 302 21.81 62.04 24.49
CA ALA A 302 23.00 61.20 24.32
C ALA A 302 23.12 60.12 25.41
N ALA A 303 22.68 60.42 26.64
CA ALA A 303 22.66 59.44 27.74
C ALA A 303 21.51 58.43 27.57
N GLU A 304 20.33 58.87 27.13
CA GLU A 304 19.20 57.98 26.82
C GLU A 304 19.45 57.13 25.57
N ALA A 305 20.18 57.64 24.57
CA ALA A 305 20.54 56.89 23.37
C ALA A 305 21.55 55.76 23.66
N VAL A 306 22.45 55.92 24.64
CA VAL A 306 23.35 54.83 25.06
C VAL A 306 22.56 53.73 25.78
N VAL A 307 21.66 54.09 26.69
CA VAL A 307 20.79 53.14 27.40
C VAL A 307 19.83 52.43 26.43
N ALA A 308 19.27 53.14 25.45
CA ALA A 308 18.42 52.53 24.42
C ALA A 308 19.19 51.59 23.48
N ARG A 309 20.48 51.87 23.23
CA ARG A 309 21.34 51.01 22.41
C ARG A 309 21.72 49.74 23.16
N GLU A 310 22.03 49.84 24.46
CA GLU A 310 22.28 48.69 25.33
C GLU A 310 21.03 47.80 25.48
N ALA A 311 19.84 48.39 25.61
CA ALA A 311 18.58 47.65 25.61
C ALA A 311 18.33 46.93 24.26
N ALA A 312 18.57 47.61 23.14
CA ALA A 312 18.40 47.01 21.81
C ALA A 312 19.42 45.90 21.51
N ASP A 313 20.65 46.01 22.01
CA ASP A 313 21.68 44.99 21.89
C ASP A 313 21.36 43.77 22.79
N GLU A 314 20.81 44.00 23.98
CA GLU A 314 20.35 42.92 24.85
C GLU A 314 19.13 42.18 24.28
N ASP A 315 18.17 42.89 23.69
CA ASP A 315 17.04 42.30 22.98
C ASP A 315 17.49 41.51 21.75
N SER A 316 18.47 42.03 21.00
CA SER A 316 19.08 41.32 19.87
C SER A 316 19.81 40.05 20.31
N ARG A 317 20.45 40.07 21.48
CA ARG A 317 21.12 38.90 22.06
C ARG A 317 20.09 37.84 22.49
N LYS A 318 19.00 38.25 23.15
CA LYS A 318 17.89 37.36 23.54
C LYS A 318 17.21 36.75 22.30
N ALA A 319 17.02 37.54 21.24
CA ALA A 319 16.46 37.07 19.98
C ALA A 319 17.36 35.98 19.33
N ARG A 320 18.67 36.24 19.19
CA ARG A 320 19.63 35.25 18.65
C ARG A 320 19.72 33.99 19.51
N GLU A 321 19.63 34.12 20.83
CA GLU A 321 19.64 32.97 21.73
C GLU A 321 18.35 32.14 21.58
N SER A 322 17.19 32.80 21.43
CA SER A 322 15.92 32.12 21.16
C SER A 322 15.92 31.40 19.80
N GLU A 323 16.51 32.02 18.78
CA GLU A 323 16.64 31.45 17.43
C GLU A 323 17.60 30.24 17.43
N SER A 324 18.75 30.34 18.11
CA SER A 324 19.68 29.23 18.29
C SER A 324 19.04 28.04 19.02
N LYS A 325 18.28 28.32 20.09
CA LYS A 325 17.51 27.30 20.83
C LYS A 325 16.44 26.65 19.95
N ALA A 326 15.74 27.44 19.12
CA ALA A 326 14.76 26.92 18.17
C ALA A 326 15.40 26.04 17.08
N LEU A 327 16.56 26.43 16.56
CA LEU A 327 17.30 25.65 15.55
C LEU A 327 17.80 24.32 16.12
N ALA A 328 18.34 24.34 17.35
CA ALA A 328 18.77 23.14 18.05
C ALA A 328 17.58 22.20 18.34
N ALA A 329 16.44 22.74 18.77
CA ALA A 329 15.22 21.97 18.97
C ALA A 329 14.71 21.34 17.66
N SER A 330 14.76 22.08 16.54
CA SER A 330 14.39 21.59 15.21
C SER A 330 15.28 20.42 14.76
N ARG A 331 16.59 20.52 14.95
CA ARG A 331 17.53 19.43 14.61
C ARG A 331 17.28 18.17 15.43
N ILE A 332 17.05 18.31 16.74
CA ILE A 332 16.71 17.16 17.60
C ILE A 332 15.37 16.54 17.20
N ALA A 333 14.39 17.35 16.79
CA ALA A 333 13.11 16.86 16.28
C ALA A 333 13.28 16.08 14.97
N GLN A 334 14.13 16.57 14.06
CA GLN A 334 14.44 15.90 12.79
C GLN A 334 15.16 14.55 13.02
N GLU A 335 16.18 14.50 13.87
CA GLU A 335 16.90 13.26 14.21
C GLU A 335 15.95 12.21 14.83
N ARG A 336 15.00 12.64 15.66
CA ARG A 336 13.97 11.76 16.24
C ARG A 336 12.93 11.31 15.23
N TYR A 337 12.55 12.18 14.29
CA TYR A 337 11.64 11.84 13.20
C TYR A 337 12.23 10.75 12.32
N GLU A 338 13.51 10.89 11.92
CA GLU A 338 14.22 9.88 11.14
C GLU A 338 14.29 8.54 11.89
N ALA A 339 14.51 8.56 13.21
CA ALA A 339 14.46 7.35 14.04
C ALA A 339 13.07 6.70 14.09
N ALA A 340 12.00 7.48 14.25
CA ALA A 340 10.63 6.97 14.31
C ALA A 340 10.15 6.42 12.95
N LEU A 341 10.54 7.07 11.85
CA LEU A 341 10.27 6.57 10.49
C LEU A 341 10.99 5.24 10.26
N LYS A 342 12.23 5.12 10.72
CA LYS A 342 12.99 3.88 10.67
C LYS A 342 12.33 2.76 11.48
N GLU A 343 11.88 3.04 12.71
CA GLU A 343 11.15 2.08 13.55
C GLU A 343 9.85 1.60 12.87
N LYS A 344 9.09 2.51 12.24
CA LYS A 344 7.88 2.14 11.48
C LYS A 344 8.21 1.25 10.28
N GLN A 345 9.24 1.61 9.50
CA GLN A 345 9.69 0.80 8.36
C GLN A 345 10.16 -0.59 8.80
N GLU A 346 10.87 -0.68 9.93
CA GLU A 346 11.28 -1.94 10.54
C GLU A 346 10.07 -2.78 10.98
N ALA A 347 9.03 -2.17 11.55
CA ALA A 347 7.80 -2.86 11.95
C ALA A 347 6.98 -3.38 10.74
N GLU A 348 6.87 -2.59 9.67
CA GLU A 348 6.21 -3.01 8.43
C GLU A 348 7.00 -4.13 7.72
N ALA A 349 8.33 -4.01 7.68
CA ALA A 349 9.21 -5.06 7.16
C ALA A 349 9.07 -6.36 7.97
N ALA A 350 9.01 -6.28 9.30
CA ALA A 350 8.78 -7.42 10.18
C ALA A 350 7.41 -8.08 9.89
N ARG A 351 6.34 -7.30 9.69
CA ARG A 351 5.02 -7.84 9.31
C ARG A 351 5.05 -8.55 7.96
N ALA A 352 5.67 -7.94 6.95
CA ALA A 352 5.83 -8.54 5.63
C ALA A 352 6.65 -9.85 5.69
N GLU A 353 7.71 -9.86 6.50
CA GLU A 353 8.50 -11.07 6.74
C GLU A 353 7.68 -12.17 7.43
N THR A 354 6.84 -11.81 8.40
CA THR A 354 5.92 -12.75 9.08
C THR A 354 4.94 -13.37 8.09
N LEU A 355 4.35 -12.57 7.20
CA LEU A 355 3.42 -13.04 6.18
C LEU A 355 4.11 -14.00 5.20
N LYS A 356 5.30 -13.62 4.72
CA LYS A 356 6.12 -14.46 3.82
C LYS A 356 6.52 -15.78 4.49
N LEU A 357 6.85 -15.74 5.77
CA LEU A 357 7.17 -16.94 6.54
C LEU A 357 5.94 -17.82 6.70
N ALA A 358 4.78 -17.26 7.04
CA ALA A 358 3.52 -17.99 7.14
C ALA A 358 3.11 -18.65 5.81
N GLU A 359 3.25 -17.95 4.68
CA GLU A 359 3.05 -18.52 3.35
C GLU A 359 4.00 -19.67 3.05
N THR A 360 5.28 -19.53 3.44
CA THR A 360 6.29 -20.60 3.28
C THR A 360 5.89 -21.84 4.07
N LEU A 361 5.47 -21.65 5.33
CA LEU A 361 5.00 -22.74 6.20
C LEU A 361 3.74 -23.42 5.64
N LEU A 362 2.80 -22.66 5.06
CA LEU A 362 1.62 -23.21 4.40
C LEU A 362 1.99 -24.04 3.16
N ARG A 363 2.90 -23.54 2.32
CA ARG A 363 3.39 -24.27 1.14
C ARG A 363 4.12 -25.55 1.51
N GLU A 364 4.93 -25.53 2.56
CA GLU A 364 5.59 -26.73 3.07
C GLU A 364 4.58 -27.75 3.59
N ARG A 365 3.56 -27.30 4.34
CA ARG A 365 2.46 -28.17 4.80
C ARG A 365 1.68 -28.79 3.64
N GLU A 366 1.36 -28.01 2.61
CA GLU A 366 0.68 -28.51 1.41
C GLU A 366 1.52 -29.53 0.63
N ARG A 367 2.81 -29.21 0.41
CA ARG A 367 3.77 -30.10 -0.28
C ARG A 367 3.90 -31.42 0.44
N SER A 368 4.01 -31.38 1.77
CA SER A 368 4.05 -32.58 2.59
C SER A 368 2.75 -33.38 2.53
N GLY A 369 1.60 -32.70 2.54
CA GLY A 369 0.29 -33.35 2.33
C GLY A 369 0.11 -33.97 0.94
N GLN A 370 0.70 -33.40 -0.11
CA GLN A 370 0.73 -34.00 -1.45
C GLN A 370 1.62 -35.24 -1.50
N LEU A 371 2.80 -35.17 -0.89
CA LEU A 371 3.75 -36.28 -0.89
C LEU A 371 3.23 -37.49 -0.09
N ALA A 372 2.54 -37.23 1.03
CA ALA A 372 1.83 -38.28 1.79
C ALA A 372 0.73 -38.95 0.95
N ARG A 373 -0.03 -38.17 0.17
CA ARG A 373 -1.05 -38.72 -0.76
C ARG A 373 -0.42 -39.56 -1.87
N GLN A 374 0.63 -39.07 -2.53
CA GLN A 374 1.34 -39.81 -3.58
C GLN A 374 1.92 -41.14 -3.08
N LEU A 375 2.47 -41.16 -1.87
CA LEU A 375 2.98 -42.38 -1.24
C LEU A 375 1.84 -43.36 -0.94
N LYS A 376 0.72 -42.88 -0.38
CA LYS A 376 -0.46 -43.72 -0.13
C LYS A 376 -1.03 -44.32 -1.42
N ASP A 377 -1.17 -43.50 -2.47
CA ASP A 377 -1.62 -43.96 -3.80
C ASP A 377 -0.64 -44.98 -4.42
N SER A 378 0.66 -44.88 -4.11
CA SER A 378 1.67 -45.84 -4.57
C SER A 378 1.57 -47.16 -3.82
N GLN A 379 1.32 -47.13 -2.50
CA GLN A 379 1.05 -48.33 -1.70
C GLN A 379 -0.23 -49.05 -2.17
N GLU A 380 -1.30 -48.30 -2.44
CA GLU A 380 -2.56 -48.87 -2.95
C GLU A 380 -2.38 -49.51 -4.32
N ARG A 381 -1.64 -48.85 -5.23
CA ARG A 381 -1.29 -49.42 -6.54
C ARG A 381 -0.46 -50.69 -6.46
N LEU A 382 0.55 -50.73 -5.59
CA LEU A 382 1.36 -51.94 -5.39
C LEU A 382 0.52 -53.09 -4.82
N ARG A 383 -0.34 -52.84 -3.83
CA ARG A 383 -1.26 -53.85 -3.29
C ARG A 383 -2.25 -54.37 -4.33
N ALA A 384 -2.79 -53.49 -5.16
CA ALA A 384 -3.71 -53.88 -6.24
C ALA A 384 -3.01 -54.73 -7.31
N ALA A 385 -1.84 -54.29 -7.79
CA ALA A 385 -1.05 -55.02 -8.78
C ALA A 385 -0.61 -56.40 -8.25
N PHE A 386 -0.22 -56.47 -6.97
CA PHE A 386 0.11 -57.73 -6.32
C PHE A 386 -1.09 -58.67 -6.20
N SER A 387 -2.27 -58.16 -5.83
CA SER A 387 -3.50 -58.96 -5.77
C SER A 387 -3.88 -59.54 -7.13
N GLU A 388 -3.74 -58.74 -8.20
CA GLU A 388 -4.01 -59.19 -9.58
C GLU A 388 -3.02 -60.25 -10.03
N SER A 389 -1.72 -60.04 -9.77
CA SER A 389 -0.66 -61.02 -10.04
C SER A 389 -0.94 -62.33 -9.30
N SER A 390 -1.26 -62.27 -8.00
CA SER A 390 -1.59 -63.44 -7.17
C SER A 390 -2.74 -64.26 -7.74
N ARG A 391 -3.83 -63.60 -8.15
CA ARG A 391 -4.98 -64.27 -8.80
C ARG A 391 -4.59 -64.96 -10.11
N SER A 392 -3.73 -64.34 -10.91
CA SER A 392 -3.21 -64.93 -12.15
C SER A 392 -2.39 -66.18 -11.87
N TRP A 393 -1.49 -66.13 -10.88
CA TRP A 393 -0.68 -67.28 -10.46
C TRP A 393 -1.54 -68.43 -9.92
N GLU A 394 -2.54 -68.13 -9.07
CA GLU A 394 -3.49 -69.12 -8.56
C GLU A 394 -4.29 -69.79 -9.68
N ALA A 395 -4.76 -69.01 -10.66
CA ALA A 395 -5.49 -69.53 -11.82
C ALA A 395 -4.62 -70.45 -12.68
N GLN A 396 -3.35 -70.10 -12.91
CA GLN A 396 -2.39 -70.95 -13.63
C GLN A 396 -2.08 -72.24 -12.86
N ALA A 397 -1.85 -72.15 -11.55
CA ALA A 397 -1.63 -73.31 -10.70
C ALA A 397 -2.85 -74.25 -10.67
N ALA A 398 -4.07 -73.70 -10.58
CA ALA A 398 -5.31 -74.48 -10.64
C ALA A 398 -5.47 -75.20 -11.97
N LYS A 399 -5.15 -74.55 -13.09
CA LYS A 399 -5.16 -75.15 -14.43
C LYS A 399 -4.15 -76.29 -14.58
N LEU A 400 -2.95 -76.14 -14.02
CA LEU A 400 -1.93 -77.20 -14.05
C LEU A 400 -2.31 -78.39 -13.15
N ARG A 401 -2.90 -78.12 -11.97
CA ARG A 401 -3.43 -79.17 -11.09
C ARG A 401 -4.56 -79.98 -11.75
N SER A 402 -5.47 -79.31 -12.47
CA SER A 402 -6.54 -80.00 -13.19
C SER A 402 -6.00 -80.88 -14.31
N LEU A 403 -5.01 -80.40 -15.08
CA LEU A 403 -4.31 -81.20 -16.10
C LEU A 403 -3.58 -82.40 -15.47
N ALA A 404 -2.95 -82.23 -14.31
CA ALA A 404 -2.27 -83.33 -13.60
C ALA A 404 -3.24 -84.40 -13.08
N GLY A 405 -4.48 -84.03 -12.76
CA GLY A 405 -5.54 -84.96 -12.35
C GLY A 405 -6.02 -85.88 -13.48
N VAL A 406 -5.97 -85.41 -14.73
CA VAL A 406 -6.43 -86.14 -15.93
C VAL A 406 -5.29 -86.87 -16.65
N ALA A 407 -4.03 -86.56 -16.34
CA ALA A 407 -2.87 -87.19 -16.96
C ALA A 407 -2.77 -88.68 -16.58
N GLY A 408 -2.94 -89.57 -17.56
CA GLY A 408 -2.82 -91.03 -17.37
C GLY A 408 -1.38 -91.54 -17.21
N ASN A 409 -0.37 -90.74 -17.53
CA ASN A 409 1.05 -91.09 -17.40
C ASN A 409 1.66 -90.50 -16.12
N LYS A 410 2.23 -91.36 -15.28
CA LYS A 410 2.90 -91.01 -14.01
C LYS A 410 3.99 -89.94 -14.18
N GLN A 411 4.84 -90.04 -15.20
CA GLN A 411 5.89 -89.05 -15.47
C GLN A 411 5.31 -87.67 -15.81
N MET A 412 4.23 -87.63 -16.57
CA MET A 412 3.56 -86.37 -16.91
C MET A 412 2.95 -85.71 -15.66
N LYS A 413 2.38 -86.52 -14.76
CA LYS A 413 1.81 -86.04 -13.49
C LYS A 413 2.88 -85.49 -12.55
N GLU A 414 4.02 -86.16 -12.44
CA GLU A 414 5.17 -85.68 -11.66
C GLU A 414 5.72 -84.36 -12.22
N LEU A 415 5.84 -84.25 -13.55
CA LEU A 415 6.30 -83.05 -14.23
C LEU A 415 5.35 -81.86 -14.02
N LEU A 416 4.04 -82.06 -14.17
CA LEU A 416 3.02 -81.03 -13.93
C LEU A 416 2.98 -80.58 -12.46
N ASN A 417 3.12 -81.52 -11.51
CA ASN A 417 3.22 -81.18 -10.09
C ASN A 417 4.50 -80.37 -9.78
N GLY A 418 5.64 -80.72 -10.40
CA GLY A 418 6.87 -79.94 -10.29
C GLY A 418 6.75 -78.52 -10.85
N PHE A 419 5.94 -78.31 -11.89
CA PHE A 419 5.62 -76.95 -12.38
C PHE A 419 4.76 -76.16 -11.38
N VAL A 420 3.77 -76.79 -10.74
CA VAL A 420 2.95 -76.14 -9.69
C VAL A 420 3.81 -75.72 -8.51
N GLU A 421 4.76 -76.55 -8.08
CA GLU A 421 5.70 -76.23 -6.99
C GLU A 421 6.66 -75.08 -7.36
N LYS A 422 7.17 -75.07 -8.61
CA LYS A 422 7.98 -73.95 -9.13
C LYS A 422 7.19 -72.63 -9.21
N ILE A 423 5.91 -72.70 -9.56
CA ILE A 423 5.02 -71.53 -9.56
C ILE A 423 4.79 -71.03 -8.13
N GLY A 424 4.54 -71.92 -7.17
CA GLY A 424 4.38 -71.54 -5.76
C GLY A 424 5.63 -70.86 -5.20
N THR A 425 6.80 -71.45 -5.41
CA THR A 425 8.08 -70.86 -4.95
C THR A 425 8.43 -69.53 -5.63
N ALA A 426 8.06 -69.35 -6.90
CA ALA A 426 8.20 -68.06 -7.58
C ALA A 426 7.23 -67.00 -7.03
N HIS A 427 6.00 -67.41 -6.72
CA HIS A 427 4.99 -66.55 -6.10
C HIS A 427 5.42 -66.07 -4.71
N ASP A 428 5.90 -66.97 -3.85
CA ASP A 428 6.37 -66.65 -2.50
C ASP A 428 7.57 -65.67 -2.53
N ARG A 429 8.48 -65.81 -3.51
CA ARG A 429 9.58 -64.86 -3.71
C ARG A 429 9.07 -63.49 -4.15
N GLN A 430 8.09 -63.43 -5.04
CA GLN A 430 7.48 -62.19 -5.49
C GLN A 430 6.71 -61.50 -4.35
N ASP A 431 5.98 -62.26 -3.52
CA ASP A 431 5.30 -61.73 -2.32
C ASP A 431 6.31 -61.15 -1.33
N SER A 432 7.38 -61.89 -0.99
CA SER A 432 8.43 -61.38 -0.09
C SER A 432 9.06 -60.09 -0.63
N GLN A 433 9.33 -60.01 -1.93
CA GLN A 433 9.87 -58.80 -2.55
C GLN A 433 8.90 -57.60 -2.43
N VAL A 434 7.60 -57.81 -2.67
CA VAL A 434 6.58 -56.75 -2.54
C VAL A 434 6.39 -56.34 -1.08
N GLN A 435 6.43 -57.28 -0.13
CA GLN A 435 6.37 -56.97 1.30
C GLN A 435 7.57 -56.16 1.78
N ASP A 436 8.76 -56.45 1.25
CA ASP A 436 9.98 -55.68 1.55
C ASP A 436 9.92 -54.27 0.92
N GLU A 437 9.40 -54.12 -0.31
CA GLU A 437 9.14 -52.82 -0.93
C GLU A 437 8.10 -51.99 -0.15
N LEU A 438 7.01 -52.63 0.31
CA LEU A 438 6.00 -51.98 1.14
C LEU A 438 6.58 -51.53 2.49
N ARG A 439 7.40 -52.35 3.15
CA ARG A 439 8.11 -51.97 4.38
C ARG A 439 9.07 -50.80 4.15
N GLY A 440 9.80 -50.80 3.02
CA GLY A 440 10.68 -49.69 2.63
C GLY A 440 9.91 -48.38 2.39
N LEU A 441 8.72 -48.47 1.79
CA LEU A 441 7.83 -47.33 1.62
C LEU A 441 7.26 -46.83 2.95
N GLU A 442 6.85 -47.71 3.86
CA GLU A 442 6.36 -47.35 5.21
C GLU A 442 7.44 -46.69 6.06
N GLN A 443 8.67 -47.20 6.02
CA GLN A 443 9.83 -46.57 6.66
C GLN A 443 10.13 -45.20 6.06
N SER A 444 10.06 -45.07 4.73
CA SER A 444 10.22 -43.78 4.04
C SER A 444 9.11 -42.79 4.40
N LEU A 445 7.89 -43.27 4.61
CA LEU A 445 6.73 -42.47 5.03
C LEU A 445 6.91 -41.95 6.46
N THR A 446 7.41 -42.80 7.35
CA THR A 446 7.69 -42.47 8.75
C THR A 446 8.87 -41.49 8.86
N GLN A 447 9.93 -41.70 8.08
CA GLN A 447 11.07 -40.79 8.02
C GLN A 447 10.68 -39.43 7.43
N LYS A 448 9.83 -39.40 6.39
CA LYS A 448 9.35 -38.16 5.80
C LYS A 448 8.22 -37.50 6.61
N SER A 449 7.53 -38.22 7.48
CA SER A 449 6.61 -37.61 8.45
C SER A 449 7.34 -36.86 9.58
N HIS A 450 8.64 -37.10 9.77
CA HIS A 450 9.46 -36.20 10.59
C HIS A 450 9.85 -34.91 9.84
N LEU A 451 9.83 -34.92 8.49
CA LEU A 451 9.98 -33.71 7.67
C LEU A 451 8.68 -32.90 7.56
N THR A 452 7.55 -33.39 8.08
CA THR A 452 6.31 -32.59 8.25
C THR A 452 6.34 -31.69 9.47
N GLU A 453 7.29 -31.87 10.39
CA GLU A 453 7.51 -30.89 11.43
C GLU A 453 8.20 -29.69 10.79
N ILE A 454 7.44 -28.60 10.69
CA ILE A 454 7.95 -27.27 10.37
C ILE A 454 9.28 -27.08 11.10
N SER A 455 10.33 -26.66 10.37
CA SER A 455 11.65 -26.42 10.97
C SER A 455 11.48 -25.66 12.30
N PRO A 456 11.97 -26.18 13.43
CA PRO A 456 11.84 -25.53 14.74
C PRO A 456 12.33 -24.08 14.74
N GLU A 457 13.31 -23.78 13.89
CA GLU A 457 13.85 -22.43 13.67
C GLU A 457 12.83 -21.49 13.02
N LEU A 458 12.12 -21.95 11.98
CA LEU A 458 11.07 -21.16 11.32
C LEU A 458 9.87 -20.95 12.24
N TRP A 459 9.51 -21.97 13.02
CA TRP A 459 8.44 -21.83 14.02
C TRP A 459 8.80 -20.85 15.13
N SER A 460 10.02 -20.93 15.67
CA SER A 460 10.53 -20.01 16.70
C SER A 460 10.52 -18.56 16.22
N LYS A 461 10.99 -18.33 14.98
CA LYS A 461 10.98 -17.00 14.35
C LYS A 461 9.56 -16.48 14.17
N TYR A 462 8.64 -17.31 13.70
CA TYR A 462 7.22 -16.97 13.59
C TYR A 462 6.60 -16.59 14.95
N GLU A 463 6.90 -17.35 16.01
CA GLU A 463 6.38 -17.06 17.35
C GLU A 463 6.90 -15.74 17.93
N GLU A 464 8.17 -15.41 17.71
CA GLU A 464 8.76 -14.15 18.16
C GLU A 464 8.09 -12.95 17.48
N LEU A 465 7.98 -12.99 16.16
CA LEU A 465 7.30 -11.95 15.36
C LEU A 465 5.81 -11.83 15.74
N SER A 466 5.12 -12.97 15.91
CA SER A 466 3.72 -13.00 16.35
C SER A 466 3.52 -12.41 17.74
N ARG A 467 4.45 -12.63 18.67
CA ARG A 467 4.42 -12.02 20.01
C ARG A 467 4.50 -10.49 19.95
N THR A 468 5.37 -9.95 19.11
CA THR A 468 5.51 -8.49 18.93
C THR A 468 4.24 -7.87 18.36
N ILE A 469 3.65 -8.49 17.33
CA ILE A 469 2.39 -8.03 16.74
C ILE A 469 1.25 -8.10 17.77
N ARG A 470 1.14 -9.22 18.50
CA ARG A 470 0.09 -9.40 19.52
C ARG A 470 0.18 -8.34 20.62
N ARG A 471 1.39 -7.98 21.08
CA ARG A 471 1.56 -6.89 22.06
C ARG A 471 1.04 -5.55 21.53
N GLN A 472 1.37 -5.20 20.28
CA GLN A 472 0.87 -3.97 19.66
C GLN A 472 -0.66 -3.97 19.53
N GLU A 473 -1.26 -5.12 19.20
CA GLU A 473 -2.72 -5.27 19.13
C GLU A 473 -3.37 -5.19 20.52
N GLU A 474 -2.75 -5.78 21.55
CA GLU A 474 -3.23 -5.74 22.93
C GLU A 474 -3.32 -4.32 23.48
N ASP A 475 -2.40 -3.42 23.10
CA ASP A 475 -2.41 -2.01 23.53
C ASP A 475 -3.60 -1.22 22.93
N VAL A 476 -4.02 -1.54 21.71
CA VAL A 476 -5.09 -0.82 21.00
C VAL A 476 -6.46 -1.49 21.14
N ARG A 477 -6.50 -2.80 21.41
CA ARG A 477 -7.71 -3.61 21.52
C ARG A 477 -8.77 -3.02 22.47
N PRO A 478 -8.42 -2.50 23.67
CA PRO A 478 -9.40 -1.90 24.58
C PRO A 478 -10.16 -0.69 24.01
N TYR A 479 -9.61 -0.06 22.98
CA TYR A 479 -10.19 1.10 22.30
C TYR A 479 -10.97 0.72 21.04
N ARG A 480 -10.69 -0.45 20.45
CA ARG A 480 -11.43 -0.97 19.28
C ARG A 480 -12.57 -1.91 19.66
N SER A 481 -12.54 -2.51 20.84
CA SER A 481 -13.61 -3.39 21.32
C SER A 481 -14.82 -2.61 21.86
N ARG A 482 -15.98 -3.27 21.93
CA ARG A 482 -17.16 -2.76 22.65
C ARG A 482 -16.79 -2.35 24.08
N ALA A 483 -17.16 -1.12 24.45
CA ALA A 483 -16.91 -0.51 25.75
C ALA A 483 -18.23 -0.01 26.35
N ARG A 484 -18.62 -0.55 27.50
CA ARG A 484 -19.76 -0.13 28.30
C ARG A 484 -19.30 -0.12 29.77
N PRO A 485 -19.29 1.04 30.47
CA PRO A 485 -19.66 2.37 29.98
C PRO A 485 -18.75 2.84 28.82
N LEU A 486 -19.30 3.73 27.99
CA LEU A 486 -18.51 4.46 27.00
C LEU A 486 -17.42 5.29 27.69
N ARG A 487 -16.27 5.40 27.03
CA ARG A 487 -15.11 6.08 27.60
C ARG A 487 -14.27 6.78 26.52
N PRO A 488 -13.55 7.85 26.86
CA PRO A 488 -12.62 8.54 25.96
C PRO A 488 -11.66 7.59 25.22
N GLY A 489 -11.38 7.91 23.95
CA GLY A 489 -10.45 7.21 23.07
C GLY A 489 -11.03 5.99 22.34
N VAL A 490 -12.25 5.54 22.67
CA VAL A 490 -12.86 4.37 22.00
C VAL A 490 -13.29 4.69 20.57
N SER A 491 -13.30 3.65 19.75
CA SER A 491 -13.73 3.65 18.35
C SER A 491 -15.18 4.07 18.19
N LEU A 492 -15.45 5.05 17.33
CA LEU A 492 -16.77 5.63 17.12
C LEU A 492 -16.98 5.93 15.62
N GLY A 493 -18.19 5.69 15.11
CA GLY A 493 -18.57 6.05 13.74
C GLY A 493 -20.08 6.04 13.52
N LEU A 494 -20.53 6.55 12.37
CA LEU A 494 -21.94 6.43 11.97
C LEU A 494 -22.25 5.01 11.50
N GLU A 495 -23.46 4.54 11.82
CA GLU A 495 -23.99 3.28 11.33
C GLU A 495 -23.98 3.26 9.79
N GLY A 496 -23.37 2.23 9.20
CA GLY A 496 -23.23 2.10 7.75
C GLY A 496 -22.07 2.88 7.12
N SER A 497 -21.35 3.71 7.89
CA SER A 497 -20.13 4.36 7.41
C SER A 497 -18.89 3.47 7.60
N GLN A 498 -17.98 3.52 6.62
CA GLN A 498 -16.63 2.95 6.73
C GLN A 498 -15.63 3.96 7.33
N SER A 499 -16.01 5.24 7.43
CA SER A 499 -15.23 6.27 8.12
C SER A 499 -15.58 6.34 9.61
N GLY A 500 -14.61 6.72 10.42
CA GLY A 500 -14.76 6.84 11.85
C GLY A 500 -13.45 7.14 12.55
N GLY A 501 -13.54 7.34 13.85
CA GLY A 501 -12.47 7.95 14.64
C GLY A 501 -12.58 7.52 16.10
N SER A 502 -12.12 8.41 16.97
CA SER A 502 -12.11 8.18 18.41
C SER A 502 -13.07 9.14 19.10
N LEU A 503 -13.71 8.68 20.18
CA LEU A 503 -14.49 9.52 21.09
C LEU A 503 -13.56 10.43 21.88
N CYS A 504 -13.80 11.75 21.92
CA CYS A 504 -13.03 12.66 22.80
C CYS A 504 -13.46 12.48 24.25
N CYS A 505 -14.70 12.89 24.54
CA CYS A 505 -15.27 12.91 25.88
C CYS A 505 -16.80 12.99 25.80
N ALA A 506 -17.45 12.85 26.95
CA ALA A 506 -18.84 13.23 27.16
C ALA A 506 -18.92 14.66 27.71
N VAL A 507 -19.90 15.40 27.21
CA VAL A 507 -20.22 16.77 27.63
C VAL A 507 -21.68 16.87 28.03
N LYS A 508 -22.01 17.88 28.82
CA LYS A 508 -23.35 18.18 29.30
C LYS A 508 -23.75 19.58 28.86
N GLY A 509 -24.89 19.70 28.20
CA GLY A 509 -25.49 20.98 27.82
C GLY A 509 -26.15 21.70 28.99
N LYS A 510 -26.52 22.98 28.78
CA LYS A 510 -27.27 23.78 29.76
C LYS A 510 -28.64 23.20 30.12
N ASP A 511 -29.25 22.48 29.18
CA ASP A 511 -30.49 21.72 29.36
C ASP A 511 -30.31 20.43 30.19
N GLY A 512 -29.06 20.07 30.47
CA GLY A 512 -28.68 18.87 31.18
C GLY A 512 -28.55 17.63 30.32
N GLU A 513 -28.75 17.73 29.00
CA GLU A 513 -28.56 16.61 28.07
C GLU A 513 -27.07 16.24 27.98
N VAL A 514 -26.81 14.93 27.99
CA VAL A 514 -25.45 14.40 27.87
C VAL A 514 -25.20 13.94 26.44
N SER A 515 -24.14 14.47 25.84
CA SER A 515 -23.74 14.18 24.46
C SER A 515 -22.29 13.68 24.41
N LEU A 516 -22.01 12.87 23.39
CA LEU A 516 -20.65 12.51 23.00
C LEU A 516 -20.06 13.63 22.13
N LEU A 517 -18.82 14.01 22.38
CA LEU A 517 -18.08 15.00 21.59
C LEU A 517 -16.96 14.32 20.80
N THR A 518 -16.88 14.61 19.51
CA THR A 518 -15.76 14.23 18.61
C THR A 518 -15.64 15.24 17.47
N LEU A 519 -14.77 15.00 16.49
CA LEU A 519 -14.65 15.85 15.31
C LEU A 519 -15.81 15.62 14.32
N GLY A 520 -16.19 16.67 13.61
CA GLY A 520 -17.31 16.64 12.66
C GLY A 520 -17.13 15.56 11.60
N PHE A 521 -15.95 15.53 10.96
CA PHE A 521 -15.64 14.56 9.90
C PHE A 521 -15.55 13.10 10.40
N VAL A 522 -15.42 12.86 11.71
CA VAL A 522 -15.45 11.50 12.29
C VAL A 522 -16.87 10.92 12.21
N LEU A 523 -17.89 11.78 12.26
CA LEU A 523 -19.30 11.42 12.13
C LEU A 523 -19.92 12.04 10.87
N ASP A 524 -19.15 12.13 9.79
CA ASP A 524 -19.64 12.54 8.48
C ASP A 524 -20.05 11.33 7.64
N GLY A 525 -21.18 11.44 6.94
CA GLY A 525 -21.76 10.35 6.16
C GLY A 525 -23.28 10.25 6.24
N ALA A 526 -23.82 9.18 5.64
CA ALA A 526 -25.26 8.90 5.65
C ALA A 526 -25.66 8.20 6.95
N GLY A 527 -26.70 8.71 7.62
CA GLY A 527 -27.23 8.17 8.87
C GLY A 527 -27.09 9.14 10.03
N ASP A 528 -27.76 8.83 11.13
CA ASP A 528 -27.71 9.61 12.37
C ASP A 528 -27.42 8.77 13.61
N ARG A 529 -27.43 7.43 13.49
CA ARG A 529 -27.09 6.54 14.60
C ARG A 529 -25.58 6.39 14.69
N VAL A 530 -25.05 6.63 15.87
CA VAL A 530 -23.62 6.47 16.19
C VAL A 530 -23.43 5.13 16.87
N ILE A 531 -22.50 4.33 16.37
CA ILE A 531 -22.17 2.99 16.88
C ILE A 531 -20.80 2.96 17.56
N GLN A 532 -20.69 2.14 18.61
CA GLN A 532 -19.44 1.88 19.34
C GLN A 532 -19.32 0.37 19.61
N PRO A 533 -18.34 -0.32 18.99
CA PRO A 533 -17.29 0.22 18.13
C PRO A 533 -17.80 0.63 16.73
N MET A 534 -16.98 1.30 15.92
CA MET A 534 -17.34 1.60 14.52
C MET A 534 -17.40 0.32 13.67
N ALA A 535 -18.03 0.38 12.49
CA ALA A 535 -18.20 -0.76 11.60
C ALA A 535 -16.87 -1.44 11.19
N PHE A 536 -15.84 -0.62 10.89
CA PHE A 536 -14.51 -1.12 10.57
C PHE A 536 -13.87 -1.93 11.72
N ASP A 537 -14.18 -1.59 12.97
CA ASP A 537 -13.71 -2.29 14.17
C ASP A 537 -14.70 -3.40 14.63
N GLY A 538 -15.66 -3.76 13.78
CA GLY A 538 -16.59 -4.88 14.00
C GLY A 538 -17.94 -4.51 14.63
N GLY A 539 -18.29 -3.23 14.73
CA GLY A 539 -19.58 -2.80 15.27
C GLY A 539 -20.75 -2.92 14.29
N GLY A 540 -21.93 -3.23 14.82
CA GLY A 540 -23.18 -3.37 14.06
C GLY A 540 -24.33 -2.45 14.53
N PRO A 541 -25.52 -2.55 13.93
CA PRO A 541 -26.73 -1.80 14.34
C PRO A 541 -27.12 -1.91 15.83
N GLU A 542 -26.76 -3.03 16.46
CA GLU A 542 -26.94 -3.33 17.89
C GLU A 542 -25.92 -2.62 18.80
N ASP A 543 -24.87 -2.05 18.22
CA ASP A 543 -23.84 -1.26 18.91
C ASP A 543 -24.18 0.22 18.94
N ALA A 544 -25.38 0.62 18.52
CA ALA A 544 -25.82 2.00 18.57
C ALA A 544 -25.81 2.52 20.01
N VAL A 545 -25.16 3.67 20.21
CA VAL A 545 -24.96 4.28 21.52
C VAL A 545 -25.42 5.72 21.62
N ALA A 546 -25.49 6.43 20.50
CA ALA A 546 -25.93 7.81 20.45
C ALA A 546 -26.65 8.08 19.12
N ARG A 547 -27.34 9.21 19.05
CA ARG A 547 -27.86 9.79 17.82
C ARG A 547 -27.22 11.15 17.61
N LEU A 548 -26.74 11.43 16.41
CA LEU A 548 -26.12 12.70 16.05
C LEU A 548 -27.10 13.85 16.34
N SER A 549 -26.76 14.68 17.32
CA SER A 549 -27.49 15.90 17.67
C SER A 549 -26.89 17.03 16.83
N ARG A 550 -27.58 17.43 15.76
CA ARG A 550 -27.15 18.59 14.95
C ARG A 550 -27.12 19.83 15.85
N PRO A 551 -26.04 20.63 15.78
CA PRO A 551 -25.77 21.41 14.57
C PRO A 551 -24.29 21.38 14.15
N ALA A 552 -24.00 20.94 12.92
CA ALA A 552 -22.82 21.45 12.24
C ALA A 552 -23.27 22.71 11.50
N ASP A 553 -22.59 23.83 11.70
CA ASP A 553 -22.80 25.16 11.08
C ASP A 553 -22.81 25.16 9.53
N ALA A 554 -22.88 24.00 8.89
CA ALA A 554 -23.03 23.86 7.45
C ALA A 554 -24.53 23.81 7.10
N ALA A 555 -24.98 24.81 6.32
CA ALA A 555 -26.17 24.62 5.52
C ALA A 555 -26.03 23.29 4.72
N PRO A 556 -27.11 22.55 4.46
CA PRO A 556 -27.03 21.36 3.62
C PRO A 556 -26.30 21.70 2.30
N GLY A 557 -25.10 21.14 2.10
CA GLY A 557 -24.26 21.40 0.92
C GLY A 557 -23.06 22.34 1.10
N THR A 558 -22.78 22.90 2.28
CA THR A 558 -21.48 23.58 2.53
C THR A 558 -20.45 22.62 3.12
N ALA A 559 -19.20 22.73 2.67
CA ALA A 559 -18.10 21.95 3.25
C ALA A 559 -17.98 22.26 4.75
N PRO A 560 -17.90 21.25 5.62
CA PRO A 560 -17.75 21.48 7.05
C PRO A 560 -16.48 22.30 7.30
N ASP A 561 -16.56 23.28 8.21
CA ASP A 561 -15.36 23.94 8.73
C ASP A 561 -14.38 22.85 9.17
N LYS A 562 -13.09 23.01 8.84
CA LYS A 562 -12.04 22.03 9.17
C LYS A 562 -11.93 21.79 10.67
N ARG A 563 -12.49 22.68 11.49
CA ARG A 563 -12.58 22.63 12.95
C ARG A 563 -13.95 22.21 13.48
N SER A 564 -14.86 21.79 12.60
CA SER A 564 -16.18 21.33 13.00
C SER A 564 -16.05 20.16 13.96
N VAL A 565 -16.92 20.18 14.96
CA VAL A 565 -17.10 19.14 15.96
C VAL A 565 -18.50 18.59 15.81
N ALA A 566 -18.68 17.34 16.24
CA ALA A 566 -19.98 16.69 16.28
C ALA A 566 -20.38 16.42 17.73
N LEU A 567 -21.64 16.71 18.03
CA LEU A 567 -22.31 16.27 19.24
C LEU A 567 -23.24 15.10 18.87
N ALA A 568 -23.25 14.07 19.70
CA ALA A 568 -24.20 12.97 19.56
C ALA A 568 -24.87 12.68 20.91
N GLY A 569 -26.18 12.96 20.99
CA GLY A 569 -27.01 12.71 22.16
C GLY A 569 -27.07 11.22 22.48
N ILE A 570 -26.77 10.87 23.72
CA ILE A 570 -26.64 9.48 24.16
C ILE A 570 -28.02 8.81 24.17
N LEU A 571 -28.09 7.57 23.67
CA LEU A 571 -29.34 6.79 23.68
C LEU A 571 -29.72 6.38 25.11
N PRO A 572 -31.04 6.24 25.42
CA PRO A 572 -31.49 5.80 26.74
C PRO A 572 -30.82 4.48 27.18
N GLY A 573 -30.34 4.45 28.42
CA GLY A 573 -29.69 3.26 29.02
C GLY A 573 -28.22 3.07 28.65
N VAL A 574 -27.64 3.94 27.82
CA VAL A 574 -26.20 3.91 27.53
C VAL A 574 -25.46 4.72 28.59
N GLU A 575 -24.56 4.06 29.30
CA GLU A 575 -23.70 4.70 30.29
C GLU A 575 -22.44 5.27 29.62
N VAL A 576 -21.99 6.43 30.09
CA VAL A 576 -20.74 7.06 29.67
C VAL A 576 -19.97 7.60 30.87
N GLN A 577 -18.64 7.56 30.79
CA GLN A 577 -17.74 8.09 31.81
C GLN A 577 -16.54 8.76 31.17
N ASN A 578 -16.18 9.95 31.67
CA ASN A 578 -14.93 10.63 31.31
C ASN A 578 -13.75 10.04 32.10
N VAL A 579 -13.49 8.74 31.93
CA VAL A 579 -12.38 8.02 32.58
C VAL A 579 -11.56 7.31 31.52
N VAL A 580 -10.28 7.67 31.41
CA VAL A 580 -9.31 7.08 30.50
C VAL A 580 -8.65 5.88 31.18
N PRO A 581 -8.72 4.66 30.62
CA PRO A 581 -8.03 3.49 31.18
C PRO A 581 -6.52 3.74 31.30
N GLY A 582 -5.96 3.58 32.50
CA GLY A 582 -4.53 3.78 32.77
C GLY A 582 -4.09 5.23 33.02
N LEU A 583 -4.98 6.22 32.87
CA LEU A 583 -4.73 7.62 33.23
C LEU A 583 -5.66 8.10 34.35
N GLY A 584 -6.90 7.64 34.37
CA GLY A 584 -7.91 8.03 35.38
C GLY A 584 -8.97 9.00 34.83
N PRO A 585 -9.72 9.69 35.70
CA PRO A 585 -10.76 10.63 35.29
C PRO A 585 -10.19 11.85 34.56
N ILE A 586 -10.96 12.40 33.62
CA ILE A 586 -10.71 13.75 33.09
C ILE A 586 -11.13 14.75 34.17
N VAL A 587 -10.18 15.47 34.73
CA VAL A 587 -10.39 16.32 35.93
C VAL A 587 -10.73 17.77 35.60
N GLY A 588 -10.66 18.16 34.32
CA GLY A 588 -10.96 19.51 33.86
C GLY A 588 -10.35 19.80 32.49
N VAL A 589 -10.43 21.05 32.06
CA VAL A 589 -9.70 21.57 30.90
C VAL A 589 -8.35 22.11 31.37
N ALA A 590 -7.31 22.00 30.54
CA ALA A 590 -6.01 22.55 30.85
C ALA A 590 -5.97 24.07 30.57
N ASP A 591 -5.72 24.87 31.60
CA ASP A 591 -5.66 26.34 31.49
C ASP A 591 -4.30 26.85 30.97
N GLU A 592 -3.23 26.10 31.24
CA GLU A 592 -1.86 26.45 30.85
C GLU A 592 -1.25 25.32 30.01
N VAL A 593 -1.21 25.54 28.70
CA VAL A 593 -0.51 24.66 27.75
C VAL A 593 0.60 25.48 27.12
N GLY A 594 1.80 24.92 27.02
CA GLY A 594 2.95 25.57 26.41
C GLY A 594 3.89 24.55 25.76
N PRO A 595 4.83 24.97 24.90
CA PRO A 595 5.88 24.09 24.39
C PRO A 595 6.60 23.35 25.52
N GLY A 596 6.78 22.05 25.35
CA GLY A 596 7.39 21.16 26.34
C GLY A 596 6.41 20.51 27.33
N THR A 597 5.15 20.98 27.42
CA THR A 597 4.12 20.34 28.25
C THR A 597 3.97 18.87 27.85
N ALA A 598 4.07 17.97 28.83
CA ALA A 598 3.91 16.54 28.59
C ALA A 598 2.43 16.20 28.34
N VAL A 599 2.17 15.45 27.28
CA VAL A 599 0.82 15.11 26.83
C VAL A 599 0.62 13.61 26.67
N VAL A 600 -0.64 13.19 26.71
CA VAL A 600 -1.12 11.84 26.50
C VAL A 600 -2.19 11.89 25.42
N LEU A 601 -1.94 11.22 24.29
CA LEU A 601 -2.94 10.96 23.27
C LEU A 601 -3.60 9.61 23.56
N VAL A 602 -4.93 9.56 23.44
CA VAL A 602 -5.69 8.32 23.53
C VAL A 602 -6.58 8.17 22.30
N GLY A 603 -6.48 7.06 21.58
CA GLY A 603 -7.31 6.82 20.41
C GLY A 603 -7.31 5.36 19.95
N ARG A 604 -8.26 5.01 19.07
CA ARG A 604 -8.43 3.64 18.55
C ARG A 604 -7.26 3.16 17.68
N GLY A 605 -6.51 4.09 17.10
CA GLY A 605 -5.40 3.82 16.19
C GLY A 605 -4.12 3.53 16.97
N SER A 606 -3.74 4.44 17.87
CA SER A 606 -2.47 4.37 18.61
C SER A 606 -2.58 3.78 20.02
N GLY A 607 -3.79 3.61 20.55
CA GLY A 607 -3.99 3.31 21.96
C GLY A 607 -3.64 4.52 22.82
N MET A 608 -2.92 4.30 23.92
CA MET A 608 -2.37 5.39 24.73
C MET A 608 -0.91 5.67 24.35
N LYS A 609 -0.62 6.89 23.90
CA LYS A 609 0.75 7.36 23.61
C LYS A 609 1.08 8.61 24.39
N ARG A 610 2.36 8.79 24.69
CA ARG A 610 2.90 9.95 25.41
C ARG A 610 3.80 10.75 24.49
N GLY A 611 3.74 12.07 24.63
CA GLY A 611 4.62 12.97 23.92
C GLY A 611 4.66 14.33 24.58
N LYS A 612 5.02 15.36 23.81
CA LYS A 612 5.08 16.74 24.27
C LYS A 612 4.46 17.71 23.29
N VAL A 613 3.99 18.85 23.80
CA VAL A 613 3.65 20.02 22.99
C VAL A 613 4.93 20.57 22.35
N LEU A 614 4.88 20.81 21.05
CA LEU A 614 5.96 21.40 20.26
C LEU A 614 5.75 22.91 20.12
N ALA A 615 4.54 23.32 19.74
CA ALA A 615 4.18 24.70 19.50
C ALA A 615 2.68 24.93 19.72
N ILE A 616 2.33 26.19 19.99
CA ILE A 616 0.94 26.65 20.04
C ILE A 616 0.77 27.66 18.92
N GLU A 617 -0.12 27.34 18.00
CA GLU A 617 -0.48 28.18 16.87
C GLU A 617 -1.90 28.70 17.09
N SER A 618 -2.34 29.68 16.28
CA SER A 618 -3.64 30.32 16.48
C SER A 618 -4.82 29.33 16.43
N ASP A 619 -4.67 28.26 15.66
CA ASP A 619 -5.75 27.33 15.35
C ASP A 619 -5.51 25.91 15.85
N PHE A 620 -4.25 25.56 16.16
CA PHE A 620 -3.85 24.22 16.52
C PHE A 620 -2.77 24.24 17.61
N ILE A 621 -2.77 23.20 18.43
CA ILE A 621 -1.64 22.84 19.28
C ILE A 621 -0.89 21.72 18.55
N ARG A 622 0.38 21.96 18.24
CA ARG A 622 1.25 20.95 17.64
C ARG A 622 1.89 20.14 18.74
N ILE A 623 1.75 18.82 18.68
CA ILE A 623 2.42 17.89 19.58
C ILE A 623 3.34 16.95 18.78
N GLU A 624 4.22 16.24 19.46
CA GLU A 624 5.06 15.20 18.86
C GLU A 624 4.23 14.23 17.99
N ARG A 625 4.83 13.67 16.94
CA ARG A 625 4.16 12.82 15.95
C ARG A 625 3.80 11.43 16.51
N ILE A 626 2.89 11.38 17.48
CA ILE A 626 2.50 10.18 18.23
C ILE A 626 1.14 9.59 17.82
N SER A 627 0.47 10.17 16.82
CA SER A 627 -0.85 9.75 16.34
C SER A 627 -0.80 8.65 15.26
N SER A 628 -1.91 7.98 15.04
CA SER A 628 -2.10 6.99 13.97
C SER A 628 -3.42 7.25 13.26
N VAL A 629 -3.59 6.62 12.09
CA VAL A 629 -4.86 6.64 11.37
C VAL A 629 -5.96 6.11 12.31
N GLY A 630 -7.05 6.88 12.42
CA GLY A 630 -8.19 6.56 13.28
C GLY A 630 -8.21 7.25 14.64
N ASP A 631 -7.11 7.88 15.08
CA ASP A 631 -7.09 8.63 16.33
C ASP A 631 -7.84 9.96 16.26
N ALA A 632 -8.21 10.41 15.06
CA ALA A 632 -8.96 11.64 14.86
C ALA A 632 -10.19 11.69 15.77
N GLY A 633 -10.36 12.81 16.47
CA GLY A 633 -11.39 13.00 17.48
C GLY A 633 -11.04 12.50 18.88
N GLY A 634 -9.94 11.76 19.05
CA GLY A 634 -9.50 11.26 20.36
C GLY A 634 -8.99 12.38 21.27
N PRO A 635 -9.09 12.21 22.60
CA PRO A 635 -8.64 13.23 23.54
C PRO A 635 -7.11 13.32 23.57
N VAL A 636 -6.63 14.55 23.73
CA VAL A 636 -5.26 14.84 24.13
C VAL A 636 -5.29 15.47 25.51
N LEU A 637 -4.60 14.86 26.47
CA LEU A 637 -4.62 15.24 27.87
C LEU A 637 -3.22 15.59 28.37
N THR A 638 -3.13 16.32 29.46
CA THR A 638 -1.92 16.39 30.29
C THR A 638 -1.71 15.08 31.06
N GLN A 639 -0.53 14.88 31.66
CA GLN A 639 -0.25 13.69 32.47
C GLN A 639 -1.12 13.57 33.74
N ASP A 640 -1.63 14.69 34.26
CA ASP A 640 -2.56 14.77 35.40
C ASP A 640 -4.04 14.67 34.99
N GLY A 641 -4.34 14.40 33.71
CA GLY A 641 -5.70 14.12 33.25
C GLY A 641 -6.55 15.36 32.94
N ARG A 642 -5.94 16.52 32.66
CA ARG A 642 -6.65 17.70 32.14
C ARG A 642 -6.71 17.66 30.62
N LEU A 643 -7.89 17.91 30.07
CA LEU A 643 -8.14 17.85 28.63
C LEU A 643 -7.56 19.10 27.95
N ILE A 644 -6.71 18.89 26.94
CA ILE A 644 -6.11 19.95 26.13
C ILE A 644 -6.95 20.19 24.87
N GLY A 645 -7.40 19.11 24.22
CA GLY A 645 -7.96 19.20 22.89
C GLY A 645 -8.41 17.87 22.29
N LEU A 646 -8.92 17.94 21.07
CA LEU A 646 -9.20 16.78 20.22
C LEU A 646 -8.09 16.65 19.19
N LEU A 647 -7.59 15.43 18.97
CA LEU A 647 -6.67 15.19 17.87
C LEU A 647 -7.39 15.40 16.54
N TRP A 648 -6.92 16.35 15.72
CA TRP A 648 -7.39 16.57 14.36
C TRP A 648 -6.84 15.54 13.38
N GLY A 649 -5.52 15.37 13.38
CA GLY A 649 -4.82 14.50 12.45
C GLY A 649 -3.31 14.60 12.65
N GLY A 650 -2.56 13.89 11.82
CA GLY A 650 -1.09 13.98 11.79
C GLY A 650 -0.62 14.60 10.48
N SER A 651 0.41 15.45 10.55
CA SER A 651 1.28 15.78 9.42
C SER A 651 2.43 14.76 9.35
N GLU A 652 3.41 15.00 8.48
CA GLU A 652 4.65 14.23 8.47
C GLU A 652 5.42 14.41 9.80
N ASP A 653 5.40 15.60 10.37
CA ASP A 653 6.28 16.01 11.47
C ASP A 653 5.60 16.19 12.84
N ALA A 654 4.27 16.30 12.90
CA ALA A 654 3.54 16.59 14.14
C ALA A 654 2.16 15.94 14.18
N SER A 655 1.57 15.86 15.38
CA SER A 655 0.13 15.65 15.52
C SER A 655 -0.53 16.99 15.83
N LEU A 656 -1.64 17.28 15.15
CA LEU A 656 -2.37 18.55 15.25
C LEU A 656 -3.58 18.36 16.17
N VAL A 657 -3.71 19.25 17.15
CA VAL A 657 -4.75 19.17 18.18
C VAL A 657 -5.60 20.43 18.14
N VAL A 658 -6.92 20.29 18.06
CA VAL A 658 -7.85 21.42 18.18
C VAL A 658 -8.06 21.74 19.66
N PRO A 659 -7.79 22.97 20.12
CA PRO A 659 -7.96 23.35 21.52
C PRO A 659 -9.40 23.15 22.02
N ILE A 660 -9.58 22.49 23.17
CA ILE A 660 -10.92 22.14 23.66
C ILE A 660 -11.69 23.34 24.25
N GLY A 661 -10.99 24.26 24.94
CA GLY A 661 -11.61 25.37 25.67
C GLY A 661 -12.55 26.21 24.79
N PRO A 662 -12.04 26.80 23.69
CA PRO A 662 -12.86 27.61 22.78
C PRO A 662 -14.04 26.83 22.15
N LEU A 663 -13.89 25.50 21.99
CA LEU A 663 -14.97 24.66 21.45
C LEU A 663 -16.10 24.47 22.46
N LEU A 664 -15.78 24.17 23.72
CA LEU A 664 -16.79 24.02 24.77
C LEU A 664 -17.58 25.30 25.00
N GLU A 665 -16.88 26.45 25.02
CA GLU A 665 -17.50 27.78 25.11
C GLU A 665 -18.43 28.05 23.92
N LYS A 666 -17.95 27.81 22.68
CA LYS A 666 -18.76 28.01 21.46
C LYS A 666 -20.01 27.12 21.44
N LEU A 667 -19.91 25.89 21.92
CA LEU A 667 -21.03 24.94 21.95
C LEU A 667 -21.96 25.11 23.16
N GLU A 668 -21.58 25.96 24.12
CA GLU A 668 -22.29 26.14 25.40
C GLU A 668 -22.47 24.83 26.20
N VAL A 669 -21.43 23.99 26.23
CA VAL A 669 -21.43 22.70 26.96
C VAL A 669 -20.26 22.62 27.94
N GLU A 670 -20.42 21.82 28.99
CA GLU A 670 -19.39 21.57 30.00
C GLU A 670 -18.95 20.11 30.01
N LEU A 671 -17.75 19.80 30.51
CA LEU A 671 -17.32 18.41 30.67
C LEU A 671 -18.25 17.68 31.65
N LEU A 672 -18.70 16.48 31.28
CA LEU A 672 -19.43 15.63 32.20
C LEU A 672 -18.49 15.29 33.39
N PRO A 673 -18.88 15.61 34.64
CA PRO A 673 -18.03 15.39 35.79
C PRO A 673 -17.75 13.90 35.97
N PRO A 674 -16.59 13.53 36.54
CA PRO A 674 -16.31 12.14 36.85
C PRO A 674 -17.35 11.59 37.85
N PRO A 675 -17.65 10.29 37.82
CA PRO A 675 -18.55 9.68 38.79
C PRO A 675 -18.05 9.98 40.19
N ALA A 676 -18.96 10.41 41.08
CA ALA A 676 -18.64 10.63 42.48
C ALA A 676 -18.00 9.35 43.03
N GLN A 677 -16.77 9.45 43.52
CA GLN A 677 -16.10 8.29 44.10
C GLN A 677 -17.01 7.74 45.22
N PRO A 678 -17.41 6.46 45.18
CA PRO A 678 -18.25 5.90 46.23
C PRO A 678 -17.49 6.08 47.55
N GLY A 679 -18.12 6.82 48.47
CA GLY A 679 -17.52 7.43 49.65
C GLY A 679 -16.27 6.72 50.18
N GLY A 680 -15.12 7.36 49.98
CA GLY A 680 -13.92 7.07 50.75
C GLY A 680 -14.22 7.35 52.22
N ALA A 681 -14.57 6.30 52.95
CA ALA A 681 -14.63 6.34 54.40
C ALA A 681 -13.25 6.75 54.93
N GLY A 682 -13.16 7.98 55.44
CA GLY A 682 -12.17 8.45 56.41
C GLY A 682 -10.73 7.96 56.24
N ALA A 683 -10.03 8.41 55.19
CA ALA A 683 -8.58 8.51 55.29
C ALA A 683 -8.26 9.79 56.10
N THR A 684 -8.15 9.62 57.42
CA THR A 684 -7.63 10.62 58.35
C THR A 684 -6.34 11.24 57.79
N PRO A 685 -6.18 12.58 57.77
CA PRO A 685 -4.94 13.18 57.32
C PRO A 685 -3.81 12.74 58.25
N ALA A 686 -2.82 12.04 57.69
CA ALA A 686 -1.59 11.71 58.39
C ALA A 686 -0.93 13.02 58.84
N ARG A 687 -1.08 13.35 60.13
CA ARG A 687 -0.25 14.34 60.81
C ARG A 687 1.20 13.95 60.64
N GLY A 688 2.00 14.89 60.14
CA GLY A 688 3.45 14.74 60.03
C GLY A 688 4.08 14.35 61.37
N GLY A 689 4.63 13.14 61.42
CA GLY A 689 5.59 12.74 62.45
C GLY A 689 7.00 13.03 61.93
N GLY A 690 7.65 14.05 62.49
CA GLY A 690 9.08 14.25 62.33
C GLY A 690 9.88 13.10 62.99
N PRO A 691 11.14 12.88 62.60
CA PRO A 691 11.95 11.80 63.13
C PRO A 691 12.36 12.13 64.57
N GLY A 692 11.73 11.48 65.55
CA GLY A 692 12.18 11.45 66.94
C GLY A 692 13.42 10.56 67.06
N GLY A 693 14.51 11.12 67.56
CA GLY A 693 15.74 10.40 67.90
C GLY A 693 15.56 9.38 69.04
N PRO A 694 16.57 8.52 69.27
CA PRO A 694 16.47 7.45 70.27
C PRO A 694 16.58 8.03 71.70
N PRO A 695 15.88 7.44 72.69
CA PRO A 695 15.98 7.89 74.07
C PRO A 695 17.29 7.39 74.72
N PRO A 696 17.79 8.09 75.77
CA PRO A 696 18.91 7.61 76.56
C PRO A 696 18.42 6.65 77.65
N GLY A 697 19.22 5.62 77.94
CA GLY A 697 19.07 4.74 79.09
C GLY A 697 18.83 3.29 78.69
#